data_AF-A0A8J5YAT5-F1
#
_entry.id   AF-A0A8J5YAT5-F1
#
_cell.length_a   1.000
_cell.length_b   1.000
_cell.length_c   1.000
_cell.angle_alpha   90.00
_cell.angle_beta   90.00
_cell.angle_gamma   90.00
#
_symmetry.space_group_name_H-M   'P 1'
#
loop_
_entity.id
_entity.type
_entity.pdbx_description
1 polymer ?
#
loop_
_entity_poly.entity_id
_entity_poly.type
_entity_poly.pdbx_seq_one_letter_code
_entity_poly.pdbx_strand_id
1 'polypeptide(L)'
;MGSLVEEIEGDREYDFEDVIFVAVGKNVEKSKTTLDWAVDNFPGKKICVLHVHQPTHVLALTDGKLVRSKLKQHAVEAFQKLERQRLQERLDEYLLILDHSGVQADALWIEMDSVEKGILEIMARHNIRWLVMGAAADKYYSKKLVELKSKKAIFVCQNAPVSCHIWFACKGGRDFGSSFTASAVHWISYTNLTLLSIYASPLGVNCLMAIVVRVGRKDGSSREIATPSPPMDSPLRTEQAEMLSESVLRERSPEPQEDANVVRGNLWPISLRSVHPNLPSNGVVDTYGSIMLQMDEKAKEKKILGIMVFNIEFMKLYEPELGFLCESDCEEHQGQASNETDQQLEVSTIDDHNLKQEVFAETMKRWKEENDAIEAACKAKALESLCVKEMSRRKEMEELLEREKQEVQKMKHQHDEFIKELQMVKDQRMILESQIVESQRVVEGLEEKMFSAVELLISFKKKRDDLRIEHENAIRVLQNLRKLVNGGDSSFPGSQILEFSFVEINNATRDFDPSWKIGEGKYGSVYKGLLRHMNVAIKMLPSYGSQSLLEFENEVEILSRIRHPNLVTIIGTCPESRSVVFEYLRNGSLEERLACKNKSPPLPWQTRIRIASEICSALIFLHSNKPCIRHGNLKPSKVLLDSNFVSKLIDSGIYRLIPQGKSTDTSASSSVYMDPVSLENGEVTRESDLYSFGMILLRLLTGRSALGILNDVKCSIETENFNMVLDRTAGNWPLEEAQLLAHLAIRCCDTQPLDRPDFVSEIWSVLGPMRDSCVNSASCLEAKELRCAPSHFVCPIFQEVMKDPLIAADGFTYEADAIRGWLDSGHDRSPMTNLKLEHCNLVPNYALLQAILEWQQQY
;
A
#
# COMPACT_ATOMS: atom_id res chain seq x y z
N MET A 1 18.26 9.59 9.25
CA MET A 1 18.26 11.01 9.66
C MET A 1 18.32 11.85 8.40
N GLY A 2 17.64 13.00 8.36
CA GLY A 2 17.89 14.07 7.39
C GLY A 2 17.74 13.72 5.90
N SER A 3 16.50 13.81 5.38
CA SER A 3 16.26 14.62 4.18
C SER A 3 15.33 15.73 4.66
N LEU A 4 15.94 16.86 5.01
CA LEU A 4 15.31 18.09 5.49
C LEU A 4 15.40 19.12 4.35
N VAL A 5 14.77 20.30 4.49
CA VAL A 5 14.98 21.49 3.65
C VAL A 5 14.48 21.36 2.19
N GLU A 6 13.61 22.22 1.67
CA GLU A 6 12.62 23.17 2.22
C GLU A 6 11.64 23.45 1.03
N GLU A 7 10.40 23.96 1.18
CA GLU A 7 10.04 25.41 1.26
C GLU A 7 10.49 26.21 0.00
N ILE A 8 9.82 27.27 -0.48
CA ILE A 8 9.01 28.29 0.19
C ILE A 8 7.90 28.79 -0.75
N GLU A 9 6.85 29.43 -0.21
CA GLU A 9 6.68 30.91 -0.31
C GLU A 9 5.21 31.36 -0.27
N GLY A 10 4.78 31.75 0.94
CA GLY A 10 3.56 32.52 1.16
C GLY A 10 2.46 31.78 1.90
N ASP A 11 2.20 32.22 3.14
CA ASP A 11 0.89 32.13 3.78
C ASP A 11 -0.12 32.94 2.95
N ARG A 12 -0.64 32.31 1.89
CA ARG A 12 -1.94 32.64 1.33
C ARG A 12 -2.89 31.57 1.83
N GLU A 13 -3.78 31.97 2.72
CA GLU A 13 -4.90 31.16 3.18
C GLU A 13 -5.80 30.89 1.97
N TYR A 14 -5.49 29.82 1.24
CA TYR A 14 -6.21 29.42 0.05
C TYR A 14 -7.60 28.96 0.47
N ASP A 15 -8.63 29.64 -0.03
CA ASP A 15 -10.00 29.19 0.13
C ASP A 15 -10.24 27.95 -0.75
N PHE A 16 -9.87 26.79 -0.22
CA PHE A 16 -9.89 25.49 -0.90
C PHE A 16 -11.31 25.02 -1.29
N GLU A 17 -12.35 25.77 -0.96
CA GLU A 17 -13.72 25.47 -1.39
C GLU A 17 -13.96 25.82 -2.87
N ASP A 18 -13.13 26.70 -3.47
CA ASP A 18 -13.36 27.31 -4.79
C ASP A 18 -12.35 26.95 -5.90
N VAL A 19 -11.40 26.04 -5.63
CA VAL A 19 -10.37 25.58 -6.59
C VAL A 19 -10.68 24.17 -7.11
N ILE A 20 -10.64 23.98 -8.44
CA ILE A 20 -10.84 22.69 -9.11
C ILE A 20 -9.48 22.10 -9.50
N PHE A 21 -9.15 20.92 -9.00
CA PHE A 21 -7.88 20.25 -9.32
C PHE A 21 -8.05 19.29 -10.51
N VAL A 22 -7.09 19.25 -11.44
CA VAL A 22 -7.18 18.43 -12.67
C VAL A 22 -5.94 17.54 -12.81
N ALA A 23 -6.11 16.22 -12.71
CA ALA A 23 -5.02 15.25 -12.77
C ALA A 23 -4.58 14.95 -14.22
N VAL A 24 -3.34 15.28 -14.56
CA VAL A 24 -2.79 15.23 -15.93
C VAL A 24 -1.62 14.26 -16.10
N GLY A 25 -1.51 13.64 -17.28
CA GLY A 25 -0.52 12.61 -17.60
C GLY A 25 0.84 13.13 -18.07
N LYS A 26 1.77 12.21 -18.39
CA LYS A 26 3.09 12.53 -18.99
C LYS A 26 3.02 13.02 -20.46
N ASN A 27 1.85 13.02 -21.09
CA ASN A 27 1.62 13.51 -22.45
C ASN A 27 0.45 14.52 -22.44
N VAL A 28 0.70 15.69 -23.03
CA VAL A 28 -0.18 16.86 -22.94
C VAL A 28 -1.41 16.71 -23.83
N GLU A 29 -1.24 16.38 -25.11
CA GLU A 29 -2.35 16.14 -26.06
C GLU A 29 -3.40 15.16 -25.53
N LYS A 30 -2.97 14.10 -24.83
CA LYS A 30 -3.86 13.09 -24.26
C LYS A 30 -4.67 13.61 -23.07
N SER A 31 -4.10 14.55 -22.31
CA SER A 31 -4.70 15.14 -21.11
C SER A 31 -5.47 16.44 -21.42
N LYS A 32 -5.20 17.10 -22.56
CA LYS A 32 -5.86 18.34 -22.97
C LYS A 32 -7.38 18.23 -22.92
N THR A 33 -7.96 17.16 -23.45
CA THR A 33 -9.43 16.96 -23.40
C THR A 33 -10.02 16.82 -21.98
N THR A 34 -9.20 16.55 -20.96
CA THR A 34 -9.61 16.56 -19.55
C THR A 34 -9.59 17.98 -18.99
N LEU A 35 -8.65 18.82 -19.44
CA LEU A 35 -8.57 20.25 -19.11
C LEU A 35 -9.68 21.02 -19.82
N ASP A 36 -9.87 20.82 -21.13
CA ASP A 36 -10.95 21.42 -21.93
C ASP A 36 -12.32 21.13 -21.25
N TRP A 37 -12.57 19.87 -20.85
CA TRP A 37 -13.79 19.48 -20.15
C TRP A 37 -13.94 20.18 -18.77
N ALA A 38 -12.84 20.34 -18.02
CA ALA A 38 -12.87 21.04 -16.73
C ALA A 38 -13.18 22.54 -16.90
N VAL A 39 -12.61 23.19 -17.92
CA VAL A 39 -12.93 24.58 -18.26
C VAL A 39 -14.41 24.73 -18.65
N ASP A 40 -14.91 23.87 -19.53
CA ASP A 40 -16.31 23.88 -19.99
C ASP A 40 -17.32 23.66 -18.84
N ASN A 41 -16.97 22.86 -17.83
CA ASN A 41 -17.90 22.45 -16.75
C ASN A 41 -17.76 23.28 -15.46
N PHE A 42 -16.65 24.01 -15.26
CA PHE A 42 -16.43 24.88 -14.10
C PHE A 42 -16.09 26.33 -14.50
N PRO A 43 -16.93 27.00 -15.31
CA PRO A 43 -16.64 28.35 -15.81
C PRO A 43 -16.50 29.34 -14.66
N GLY A 44 -15.39 30.10 -14.67
CA GLY A 44 -15.08 31.12 -13.66
C GLY A 44 -14.50 30.62 -12.34
N LYS A 45 -14.26 29.30 -12.18
CA LYS A 45 -13.49 28.76 -11.04
C LYS A 45 -11.99 28.70 -11.36
N LYS A 46 -11.14 28.76 -10.33
CA LYS A 46 -9.69 28.62 -10.49
C LYS A 46 -9.33 27.14 -10.72
N ILE A 47 -8.45 26.85 -11.68
CA ILE A 47 -8.03 25.49 -12.01
C ILE A 47 -6.59 25.23 -11.54
N CYS A 48 -6.35 24.11 -10.85
CA CYS A 48 -5.01 23.70 -10.45
C CYS A 48 -4.59 22.39 -11.16
N VAL A 49 -3.50 22.44 -11.93
CA VAL A 49 -2.97 21.29 -12.66
C VAL A 49 -2.22 20.36 -11.71
N LEU A 50 -2.64 19.10 -11.60
CA LEU A 50 -2.08 18.10 -10.68
C LEU A 50 -1.31 17.03 -11.45
N HIS A 51 -0.01 16.87 -11.21
CA HIS A 51 0.82 15.86 -11.89
C HIS A 51 1.62 14.98 -10.91
N VAL A 52 1.62 13.66 -11.13
CA VAL A 52 2.53 12.76 -10.40
C VAL A 52 3.70 12.38 -11.29
N HIS A 53 4.88 12.83 -10.91
CA HIS A 53 6.12 12.46 -11.53
C HIS A 53 6.54 11.06 -11.04
N GLN A 54 6.42 10.05 -11.90
CA GLN A 54 7.08 8.75 -11.68
C GLN A 54 8.55 8.90 -12.13
N PRO A 55 9.55 8.92 -11.22
CA PRO A 55 10.96 9.02 -11.60
C PRO A 55 11.42 7.74 -12.31
N THR A 56 12.40 7.83 -13.20
CA THR A 56 12.86 6.63 -13.93
C THR A 56 13.91 5.89 -13.10
N HIS A 57 13.58 4.71 -12.58
CA HIS A 57 14.53 3.87 -11.83
C HIS A 57 15.67 3.35 -12.73
N VAL A 58 16.81 4.05 -12.72
CA VAL A 58 18.02 3.63 -13.44
C VAL A 58 18.72 2.50 -12.66
N LEU A 59 18.52 1.23 -13.06
CA LEU A 59 19.40 0.10 -12.71
C LEU A 59 19.08 -1.17 -13.53
N ALA A 60 20.10 -2.05 -13.62
CA ALA A 60 20.08 -3.43 -14.16
C ALA A 60 20.10 -3.62 -15.70
N LEU A 61 21.29 -3.42 -16.28
CA LEU A 61 21.84 -4.36 -17.26
C LEU A 61 23.15 -4.93 -16.68
N THR A 62 23.39 -6.22 -16.88
CA THR A 62 24.60 -7.01 -16.54
C THR A 62 25.89 -6.19 -16.68
N ASP A 63 26.85 -6.18 -15.75
CA ASP A 63 27.30 -7.23 -14.82
C ASP A 63 28.10 -6.61 -13.63
N GLY A 64 28.49 -7.39 -12.62
CA GLY A 64 29.68 -7.11 -11.81
C GLY A 64 29.66 -5.96 -10.79
N LYS A 65 28.94 -6.14 -9.68
CA LYS A 65 29.24 -5.56 -8.33
C LYS A 65 29.13 -4.02 -8.13
N LEU A 66 29.47 -3.68 -6.89
CA LEU A 66 29.89 -2.38 -6.33
C LEU A 66 28.80 -1.33 -6.09
N VAL A 67 28.45 -1.26 -4.79
CA VAL A 67 27.67 -0.22 -4.13
C VAL A 67 28.24 1.17 -4.43
N ARG A 68 27.34 2.09 -4.82
CA ARG A 68 27.47 3.57 -4.80
C ARG A 68 28.89 4.13 -4.71
N SER A 69 29.55 4.28 -5.86
CA SER A 69 30.57 5.34 -6.00
C SER A 69 29.89 6.72 -6.00
N LYS A 70 30.58 7.77 -5.54
CA LYS A 70 30.06 9.15 -5.60
C LYS A 70 29.78 9.62 -7.04
N LEU A 71 30.42 9.04 -8.06
CA LEU A 71 30.09 9.32 -9.46
C LEU A 71 28.72 8.72 -9.87
N LYS A 72 28.36 7.52 -9.42
CA LYS A 72 26.99 6.98 -9.63
C LYS A 72 25.95 7.89 -8.96
N GLN A 73 26.27 8.45 -7.80
CA GLN A 73 25.43 9.40 -7.07
C GLN A 73 25.24 10.72 -7.86
N HIS A 74 26.32 11.40 -8.27
CA HIS A 74 26.22 12.63 -9.09
C HIS A 74 25.56 12.42 -10.47
N ALA A 75 25.76 11.26 -11.11
CA ALA A 75 25.08 10.94 -12.37
C ALA A 75 23.56 10.79 -12.17
N VAL A 76 23.13 10.18 -11.05
CA VAL A 76 21.71 10.10 -10.67
C VAL A 76 21.16 11.49 -10.32
N GLU A 77 21.89 12.32 -9.58
CA GLU A 77 21.47 13.69 -9.24
C GLU A 77 21.33 14.57 -10.49
N ALA A 78 22.25 14.48 -11.44
CA ALA A 78 22.17 15.18 -12.73
C ALA A 78 21.00 14.69 -13.59
N PHE A 79 20.75 13.38 -13.62
CA PHE A 79 19.60 12.79 -14.31
C PHE A 79 18.27 13.22 -13.66
N GLN A 80 18.18 13.21 -12.33
CA GLN A 80 17.02 13.71 -11.58
C GLN A 80 16.80 15.21 -11.83
N LYS A 81 17.86 16.03 -11.92
CA LYS A 81 17.74 17.44 -12.28
C LYS A 81 17.15 17.63 -13.69
N LEU A 82 17.54 16.78 -14.65
CA LEU A 82 16.98 16.78 -16.01
C LEU A 82 15.52 16.27 -16.04
N GLU A 83 15.17 15.26 -15.25
CA GLU A 83 13.77 14.80 -15.09
C GLU A 83 12.88 15.89 -14.46
N ARG A 84 13.40 16.67 -13.50
CA ARG A 84 12.72 17.84 -12.92
C ARG A 84 12.57 19.00 -13.91
N GLN A 85 13.59 19.30 -14.73
CA GLN A 85 13.46 20.34 -15.76
C GLN A 85 12.36 19.97 -16.77
N ARG A 86 12.36 18.72 -17.27
CA ARG A 86 11.33 18.17 -18.16
C ARG A 86 9.97 17.94 -17.50
N LEU A 87 9.87 18.13 -16.18
CA LEU A 87 8.61 18.23 -15.48
C LEU A 87 8.08 19.66 -15.55
N GLN A 88 8.91 20.66 -15.24
CA GLN A 88 8.53 22.07 -15.30
C GLN A 88 8.06 22.47 -16.70
N GLU A 89 8.85 22.14 -17.73
CA GLU A 89 8.52 22.40 -19.15
C GLU A 89 7.12 21.87 -19.54
N ARG A 90 6.69 20.74 -18.95
CA ARG A 90 5.34 20.15 -19.19
C ARG A 90 4.25 20.85 -18.38
N LEU A 91 4.54 21.31 -17.17
CA LEU A 91 3.57 22.05 -16.35
C LEU A 91 3.29 23.42 -16.96
N ASP A 92 4.33 24.10 -17.45
CA ASP A 92 4.21 25.38 -18.16
C ASP A 92 3.35 25.23 -19.44
N GLU A 93 3.51 24.13 -20.19
CA GLU A 93 2.66 23.80 -21.35
C GLU A 93 1.17 23.63 -20.97
N TYR A 94 0.88 23.00 -19.83
CA TYR A 94 -0.49 22.86 -19.32
C TYR A 94 -1.09 24.19 -18.84
N LEU A 95 -0.31 25.03 -18.16
CA LEU A 95 -0.74 26.36 -17.71
C LEU A 95 -1.06 27.26 -18.90
N LEU A 96 -0.23 27.22 -19.95
CA LEU A 96 -0.44 27.98 -21.18
C LEU A 96 -1.76 27.62 -21.89
N ILE A 97 -2.21 26.35 -21.83
CA ILE A 97 -3.51 25.92 -22.38
C ILE A 97 -4.69 26.53 -21.61
N LEU A 98 -4.57 26.69 -20.29
CA LEU A 98 -5.62 27.28 -19.44
C LEU A 98 -5.68 28.81 -19.59
N ASP A 99 -4.52 29.47 -19.71
CA ASP A 99 -4.41 30.91 -19.98
C ASP A 99 -5.07 31.29 -21.33
N HIS A 100 -4.80 30.53 -22.40
CA HIS A 100 -5.48 30.67 -23.70
C HIS A 100 -7.00 30.43 -23.62
N SER A 101 -7.48 29.78 -22.54
CA SER A 101 -8.90 29.53 -22.28
C SER A 101 -9.52 30.59 -21.35
N GLY A 102 -8.75 31.60 -20.93
CA GLY A 102 -9.20 32.69 -20.05
C GLY A 102 -9.34 32.30 -18.57
N VAL A 103 -8.70 31.21 -18.13
CA VAL A 103 -8.83 30.68 -16.76
C VAL A 103 -7.54 30.87 -15.98
N GLN A 104 -7.64 31.49 -14.80
CA GLN A 104 -6.51 31.60 -13.88
C GLN A 104 -6.12 30.22 -13.35
N ALA A 105 -4.84 29.86 -13.44
CA ALA A 105 -4.36 28.52 -13.10
C ALA A 105 -3.04 28.48 -12.33
N ASP A 106 -2.90 27.46 -11.47
CA ASP A 106 -1.65 27.07 -10.79
C ASP A 106 -1.29 25.61 -11.13
N ALA A 107 -0.12 25.13 -10.69
CA ALA A 107 0.29 23.74 -10.81
C ALA A 107 0.84 23.16 -9.50
N LEU A 108 0.52 21.89 -9.22
CA LEU A 108 1.04 21.08 -8.12
C LEU A 108 1.57 19.74 -8.64
N TRP A 109 2.67 19.25 -8.06
CA TRP A 109 3.22 17.95 -8.39
C TRP A 109 3.84 17.23 -7.20
N ILE A 110 3.99 15.91 -7.33
CA ILE A 110 4.72 15.07 -6.38
C ILE A 110 5.55 14.02 -7.14
N GLU A 111 6.69 13.64 -6.57
CA GLU A 111 7.45 12.46 -7.00
C GLU A 111 6.94 11.21 -6.30
N MET A 112 6.42 10.24 -7.06
CA MET A 112 6.02 8.93 -6.52
C MET A 112 5.99 7.87 -7.62
N ASP A 113 6.49 6.67 -7.30
CA ASP A 113 6.62 5.53 -8.22
C ASP A 113 5.28 5.04 -8.80
N SER A 114 4.16 5.38 -8.14
CA SER A 114 2.78 5.09 -8.54
C SER A 114 1.99 6.40 -8.66
N VAL A 115 1.43 6.67 -9.84
CA VAL A 115 0.60 7.87 -10.08
C VAL A 115 -0.67 7.85 -9.24
N GLU A 116 -1.34 6.71 -9.24
CA GLU A 116 -2.60 6.50 -8.54
C GLU A 116 -2.46 6.58 -7.01
N LYS A 117 -1.28 6.29 -6.44
CA LYS A 117 -0.95 6.63 -5.04
C LYS A 117 -0.55 8.10 -4.87
N GLY A 118 0.25 8.67 -5.77
CA GLY A 118 0.68 10.06 -5.68
C GLY A 118 -0.47 11.07 -5.79
N ILE A 119 -1.52 10.75 -6.55
CA ILE A 119 -2.75 11.56 -6.61
C ILE A 119 -3.40 11.60 -5.21
N LEU A 120 -3.55 10.44 -4.55
CA LEU A 120 -4.12 10.34 -3.20
C LEU A 120 -3.26 11.05 -2.15
N GLU A 121 -1.94 10.98 -2.27
CA GLU A 121 -1.00 11.67 -1.39
C GLU A 121 -1.14 13.21 -1.51
N ILE A 122 -1.27 13.75 -2.73
CA ILE A 122 -1.55 15.19 -2.93
C ILE A 122 -2.95 15.53 -2.38
N MET A 123 -3.97 14.71 -2.65
CA MET A 123 -5.34 14.93 -2.14
C MET A 123 -5.39 14.97 -0.62
N ALA A 124 -4.64 14.10 0.06
CA ALA A 124 -4.54 14.07 1.52
C ALA A 124 -3.78 15.28 2.09
N ARG A 125 -2.64 15.66 1.48
CA ARG A 125 -1.82 16.80 1.92
C ARG A 125 -2.50 18.15 1.74
N HIS A 126 -3.20 18.34 0.63
CA HIS A 126 -3.83 19.62 0.26
C HIS A 126 -5.37 19.61 0.46
N ASN A 127 -5.91 18.60 1.16
CA ASN A 127 -7.34 18.44 1.47
C ASN A 127 -8.26 18.68 0.25
N ILE A 128 -7.90 18.11 -0.91
CA ILE A 128 -8.56 18.39 -2.20
C ILE A 128 -10.02 17.91 -2.14
N ARG A 129 -10.96 18.85 -2.23
CA ARG A 129 -12.40 18.56 -2.27
C ARG A 129 -12.95 18.30 -3.67
N TRP A 130 -12.30 18.85 -4.69
CA TRP A 130 -12.78 18.84 -6.08
C TRP A 130 -11.67 18.36 -7.03
N LEU A 131 -11.86 17.20 -7.66
CA LEU A 131 -10.87 16.60 -8.58
C LEU A 131 -11.49 16.18 -9.92
N VAL A 132 -10.80 16.46 -11.02
CA VAL A 132 -11.13 15.98 -12.36
C VAL A 132 -10.01 15.08 -12.87
N MET A 133 -10.34 13.91 -13.45
CA MET A 133 -9.34 13.01 -14.06
C MET A 133 -9.89 12.21 -15.25
N GLY A 134 -9.02 11.57 -16.03
CA GLY A 134 -9.43 10.81 -17.23
C GLY A 134 -10.01 9.41 -16.94
N ALA A 135 -11.21 9.14 -17.46
CA ALA A 135 -11.96 7.89 -17.21
C ALA A 135 -11.34 6.62 -17.82
N ALA A 136 -10.60 6.75 -18.93
CA ALA A 136 -10.01 5.63 -19.68
C ALA A 136 -8.65 5.97 -20.30
N ALA A 137 -7.88 4.93 -20.65
CA ALA A 137 -6.73 5.06 -21.54
C ALA A 137 -7.21 5.02 -23.01
N ASP A 138 -6.53 5.73 -23.93
CA ASP A 138 -7.07 6.06 -25.25
C ASP A 138 -7.64 4.87 -26.04
N LYS A 139 -6.95 3.71 -25.98
CA LYS A 139 -7.33 2.45 -26.64
C LYS A 139 -8.65 1.82 -26.17
N TYR A 140 -9.34 2.39 -25.18
CA TYR A 140 -10.62 1.91 -24.65
C TYR A 140 -11.74 2.97 -24.67
N TYR A 141 -11.53 4.13 -25.30
CA TYR A 141 -12.61 5.13 -25.46
C TYR A 141 -13.71 4.65 -26.41
N SER A 142 -14.95 4.93 -26.04
CA SER A 142 -16.12 4.80 -26.89
C SER A 142 -17.11 5.90 -26.52
N LYS A 143 -17.99 6.31 -27.45
CA LYS A 143 -19.04 7.32 -27.23
C LYS A 143 -20.15 6.88 -26.25
N LYS A 144 -19.97 5.74 -25.56
CA LYS A 144 -20.88 5.17 -24.55
C LYS A 144 -20.05 4.48 -23.46
N LEU A 145 -19.20 5.24 -22.77
CA LEU A 145 -18.43 4.71 -21.65
C LEU A 145 -19.34 4.65 -20.40
N VAL A 146 -19.83 3.45 -20.07
CA VAL A 146 -20.76 3.22 -18.95
C VAL A 146 -20.02 3.05 -17.61
N GLU A 147 -18.74 2.67 -17.63
CA GLU A 147 -17.94 2.37 -16.43
C GLU A 147 -16.50 2.87 -16.63
N LEU A 148 -15.81 3.20 -15.53
CA LEU A 148 -14.39 3.56 -15.55
C LEU A 148 -13.54 2.40 -16.08
N LYS A 149 -12.64 2.67 -17.04
CA LYS A 149 -11.76 1.65 -17.64
C LYS A 149 -10.27 1.90 -17.41
N SER A 150 -9.90 3.06 -16.89
CA SER A 150 -8.54 3.32 -16.42
C SER A 150 -8.35 2.69 -15.04
N LYS A 151 -7.39 1.75 -14.91
CA LYS A 151 -7.02 1.18 -13.60
C LYS A 151 -6.65 2.27 -12.58
N LYS A 152 -6.07 3.38 -13.04
CA LYS A 152 -5.72 4.53 -12.20
C LYS A 152 -6.96 5.31 -11.75
N ALA A 153 -7.95 5.47 -12.63
CA ALA A 153 -9.23 6.09 -12.30
C ALA A 153 -10.00 5.28 -11.26
N ILE A 154 -10.11 3.96 -11.46
CA ILE A 154 -10.76 3.04 -10.52
C ILE A 154 -10.07 3.11 -9.14
N PHE A 155 -8.73 3.02 -9.11
CA PHE A 155 -7.97 3.05 -7.86
C PHE A 155 -8.15 4.37 -7.09
N VAL A 156 -8.04 5.52 -7.77
CA VAL A 156 -8.27 6.83 -7.12
C VAL A 156 -9.73 6.96 -6.66
N CYS A 157 -10.71 6.57 -7.48
CA CYS A 157 -12.13 6.60 -7.10
C CYS A 157 -12.45 5.78 -5.84
N GLN A 158 -11.76 4.65 -5.65
CA GLN A 158 -11.98 3.72 -4.53
C GLN A 158 -11.24 4.10 -3.24
N ASN A 159 -10.15 4.86 -3.34
CA ASN A 159 -9.25 5.14 -2.21
C ASN A 159 -9.18 6.64 -1.85
N ALA A 160 -9.93 7.49 -2.55
CA ALA A 160 -10.04 8.92 -2.26
C ALA A 160 -10.64 9.20 -0.87
N PRO A 161 -10.27 10.33 -0.23
CA PRO A 161 -11.00 10.83 0.92
C PRO A 161 -12.49 11.01 0.58
N VAL A 162 -13.39 10.60 1.49
CA VAL A 162 -14.85 10.73 1.29
C VAL A 162 -15.35 12.18 1.22
N SER A 163 -14.50 13.15 1.60
CA SER A 163 -14.68 14.59 1.43
C SER A 163 -14.32 15.10 0.02
N CYS A 164 -13.85 14.23 -0.88
CA CYS A 164 -13.50 14.57 -2.25
C CYS A 164 -14.56 14.10 -3.24
N HIS A 165 -15.06 15.01 -4.07
CA HIS A 165 -15.88 14.73 -5.23
C HIS A 165 -14.99 14.63 -6.47
N ILE A 166 -15.12 13.53 -7.22
CA ILE A 166 -14.29 13.26 -8.40
C ILE A 166 -15.15 13.15 -9.65
N TRP A 167 -14.77 13.89 -10.69
CA TRP A 167 -15.33 13.81 -12.02
C TRP A 167 -14.38 13.09 -12.98
N PHE A 168 -14.96 12.26 -13.84
CA PHE A 168 -14.21 11.42 -14.75
C PHE A 168 -14.49 11.80 -16.21
N ALA A 169 -13.62 12.63 -16.78
CA ALA A 169 -13.74 13.13 -18.14
C ALA A 169 -13.49 12.02 -19.18
N CYS A 170 -14.25 12.05 -20.29
CA CYS A 170 -14.20 11.03 -21.33
C CYS A 170 -14.19 11.65 -22.74
N LYS A 171 -13.30 11.17 -23.62
CA LYS A 171 -13.20 11.66 -25.02
C LYS A 171 -14.40 11.18 -25.85
N GLY A 172 -15.53 11.91 -25.83
CA GLY A 172 -16.70 11.47 -26.60
C GLY A 172 -17.99 12.29 -26.61
N GLY A 173 -18.01 13.57 -26.25
CA GLY A 173 -19.20 14.43 -26.33
C GLY A 173 -19.15 15.56 -25.30
N ARG A 174 -19.73 16.73 -25.61
CA ARG A 174 -19.69 17.89 -24.70
C ARG A 174 -20.60 17.73 -23.48
N ASP A 175 -21.61 16.87 -23.58
CA ASP A 175 -22.67 16.69 -22.57
C ASP A 175 -22.49 15.44 -21.69
N PHE A 176 -21.28 14.88 -21.59
CA PHE A 176 -21.02 13.64 -20.84
C PHE A 176 -19.78 13.72 -19.94
N GLY A 177 -19.99 14.11 -18.68
CA GLY A 177 -19.08 13.86 -17.58
C GLY A 177 -19.83 13.23 -16.41
N SER A 178 -19.46 12.02 -16.01
CA SER A 178 -20.04 11.35 -14.85
C SER A 178 -19.27 11.73 -13.58
N SER A 179 -19.98 12.33 -12.63
CA SER A 179 -19.52 12.49 -11.26
C SER A 179 -19.59 11.14 -10.55
N PHE A 180 -18.47 10.64 -10.06
CA PHE A 180 -18.43 9.46 -9.20
C PHE A 180 -17.94 9.91 -7.81
N THR A 181 -18.88 10.13 -6.89
CA THR A 181 -18.57 10.31 -5.47
C THR A 181 -17.99 9.02 -4.89
N ALA A 182 -17.03 9.13 -3.97
CA ALA A 182 -16.44 7.96 -3.31
C ALA A 182 -17.48 7.07 -2.57
N SER A 183 -18.67 7.60 -2.30
CA SER A 183 -19.89 6.82 -2.07
C SER A 183 -20.83 6.93 -3.28
N ALA A 184 -20.78 5.96 -4.19
CA ALA A 184 -21.87 5.46 -5.07
C ALA A 184 -21.33 4.58 -6.22
N VAL A 185 -21.31 3.25 -6.04
CA VAL A 185 -21.15 2.29 -7.15
C VAL A 185 -22.21 1.19 -7.05
N HIS A 186 -23.42 1.50 -7.53
CA HIS A 186 -24.33 0.48 -8.05
C HIS A 186 -25.35 1.12 -9.02
N TRP A 187 -25.65 0.42 -10.11
CA TRP A 187 -26.53 0.89 -11.19
C TRP A 187 -27.99 0.49 -10.98
N ILE A 188 -28.93 1.39 -11.33
CA ILE A 188 -30.21 1.09 -11.99
C ILE A 188 -30.82 2.40 -12.53
N SER A 189 -31.65 2.30 -13.57
CA SER A 189 -32.21 3.42 -14.33
C SER A 189 -33.42 4.09 -13.68
N TYR A 190 -33.50 5.43 -13.72
CA TYR A 190 -34.75 6.18 -13.97
C TYR A 190 -34.46 7.52 -14.65
N THR A 191 -34.57 7.55 -15.98
CA THR A 191 -34.50 8.78 -16.78
C THR A 191 -35.89 9.33 -17.03
N ASN A 192 -36.28 10.35 -16.26
CA ASN A 192 -36.97 11.57 -16.75
C ASN A 192 -37.43 12.44 -15.57
N LEU A 193 -36.65 13.45 -15.20
CA LEU A 193 -37.16 14.70 -14.62
C LEU A 193 -36.11 15.82 -14.67
N THR A 194 -35.96 16.37 -15.87
CA THR A 194 -35.26 17.61 -16.23
C THR A 194 -35.88 18.06 -17.56
N LEU A 195 -36.12 19.33 -17.84
CA LEU A 195 -35.39 20.54 -17.45
C LEU A 195 -36.31 21.80 -17.46
N LEU A 196 -35.72 22.94 -17.08
CA LEU A 196 -36.12 24.31 -17.41
C LEU A 196 -37.45 24.86 -16.83
N SER A 197 -37.30 25.48 -15.67
CA SER A 197 -37.77 26.86 -15.55
C SER A 197 -37.00 27.78 -16.51
N ILE A 198 -37.72 28.66 -17.21
CA ILE A 198 -37.39 30.06 -17.58
C ILE A 198 -38.49 30.53 -18.53
N TYR A 199 -39.44 31.30 -18.01
CA TYR A 199 -39.77 32.65 -18.49
C TYR A 199 -40.71 33.29 -17.46
N ALA A 200 -40.49 34.56 -17.15
CA ALA A 200 -41.29 35.30 -16.18
C ALA A 200 -42.38 36.14 -16.85
N SER A 201 -43.33 36.58 -16.01
CA SER A 201 -44.49 37.46 -16.32
C SER A 201 -45.78 36.73 -16.70
N PRO A 202 -46.96 37.30 -16.36
CA PRO A 202 -48.09 36.46 -15.96
C PRO A 202 -49.33 36.57 -16.88
N LEU A 203 -50.18 35.54 -16.85
CA LEU A 203 -51.64 35.66 -16.64
C LEU A 203 -52.34 34.29 -16.73
N GLY A 204 -53.13 33.97 -15.69
CA GLY A 204 -54.47 33.39 -15.80
C GLY A 204 -54.72 31.99 -16.42
N VAL A 205 -55.13 31.07 -15.53
CA VAL A 205 -56.34 30.20 -15.65
C VAL A 205 -56.34 29.00 -16.64
N ASN A 206 -56.48 27.81 -16.03
CA ASN A 206 -57.10 26.55 -16.51
C ASN A 206 -56.43 25.66 -17.57
N CYS A 207 -56.75 24.37 -17.44
CA CYS A 207 -56.37 23.25 -18.30
C CYS A 207 -57.18 23.19 -19.60
N LEU A 208 -56.61 22.64 -20.68
CA LEU A 208 -57.11 21.40 -21.35
C LEU A 208 -56.30 21.01 -22.62
N MET A 209 -56.25 19.69 -22.86
CA MET A 209 -56.20 18.96 -24.15
C MET A 209 -55.40 19.49 -25.37
N ALA A 210 -54.41 18.67 -25.75
CA ALA A 210 -54.19 18.06 -27.08
C ALA A 210 -54.01 18.89 -28.37
N ILE A 211 -52.93 18.56 -29.11
CA ILE A 211 -52.71 18.55 -30.58
C ILE A 211 -51.39 17.76 -30.75
N VAL A 212 -51.24 16.63 -31.46
CA VAL A 212 -51.76 16.12 -32.74
C VAL A 212 -51.14 16.80 -33.97
N VAL A 213 -49.92 16.38 -34.32
CA VAL A 213 -49.35 16.48 -35.68
C VAL A 213 -49.06 15.06 -36.18
N ARG A 214 -49.35 14.78 -37.46
CA ARG A 214 -49.37 13.44 -38.07
C ARG A 214 -49.00 13.55 -39.56
N VAL A 215 -48.75 12.40 -40.21
CA VAL A 215 -48.50 12.17 -41.66
C VAL A 215 -47.03 12.37 -42.07
N GLY A 216 -46.41 11.53 -42.92
CA GLY A 216 -46.84 10.28 -43.59
C GLY A 216 -46.21 9.01 -42.98
N ARG A 217 -46.78 7.79 -43.10
CA ARG A 217 -47.15 6.99 -44.31
C ARG A 217 -45.91 6.55 -45.11
N LYS A 218 -45.74 5.30 -45.54
CA LYS A 218 -46.61 4.11 -45.77
C LYS A 218 -45.71 2.83 -45.76
N ASP A 219 -46.10 1.56 -45.71
CA ASP A 219 -47.36 0.74 -45.65
C ASP A 219 -47.15 -0.38 -44.58
N GLY A 220 -48.14 -1.04 -43.95
CA GLY A 220 -49.03 -2.10 -44.47
C GLY A 220 -48.35 -3.49 -44.45
N SER A 221 -48.86 -4.60 -43.88
CA SER A 221 -50.18 -4.93 -43.28
C SER A 221 -50.02 -6.05 -42.20
N SER A 222 -50.60 -5.95 -41.00
CA SER A 222 -51.93 -6.49 -40.60
C SER A 222 -52.13 -8.03 -40.71
N ARG A 223 -52.17 -8.74 -39.57
CA ARG A 223 -53.42 -9.34 -39.03
C ARG A 223 -53.26 -9.96 -37.63
N GLU A 224 -54.41 -10.13 -36.97
CA GLU A 224 -54.60 -10.39 -35.54
C GLU A 224 -54.99 -11.86 -35.20
N ILE A 225 -55.00 -12.16 -33.90
CA ILE A 225 -55.84 -13.16 -33.18
C ILE A 225 -55.67 -14.65 -33.57
N ALA A 226 -55.13 -15.45 -32.62
CA ALA A 226 -55.92 -16.45 -31.88
C ALA A 226 -55.09 -17.16 -30.78
N THR A 227 -55.69 -17.38 -29.61
CA THR A 227 -55.38 -18.52 -28.72
C THR A 227 -56.58 -19.47 -28.74
N PRO A 228 -56.39 -20.78 -28.50
CA PRO A 228 -56.67 -21.30 -27.16
C PRO A 228 -55.63 -22.37 -26.70
N SER A 229 -55.95 -23.10 -25.63
CA SER A 229 -55.00 -23.88 -24.80
C SER A 229 -55.18 -25.43 -24.91
N PRO A 230 -54.78 -26.31 -23.95
CA PRO A 230 -54.09 -27.57 -24.27
C PRO A 230 -54.98 -28.84 -24.20
N PRO A 231 -54.42 -30.06 -24.36
CA PRO A 231 -54.14 -30.86 -23.14
C PRO A 231 -52.92 -31.83 -23.17
N MET A 232 -52.62 -32.35 -21.98
CA MET A 232 -51.96 -33.61 -21.55
C MET A 232 -51.56 -34.66 -22.63
N ASP A 233 -50.35 -35.27 -22.51
CA ASP A 233 -50.15 -36.58 -21.85
C ASP A 233 -48.66 -37.03 -21.79
N SER A 234 -48.37 -38.23 -21.26
CA SER A 234 -47.02 -38.84 -21.05
C SER A 234 -47.08 -40.40 -21.18
N PRO A 235 -46.04 -41.24 -20.91
CA PRO A 235 -44.59 -41.05 -20.66
C PRO A 235 -43.69 -42.10 -21.44
N LEU A 236 -42.43 -42.32 -20.97
CA LEU A 236 -41.56 -43.55 -21.04
C LEU A 236 -40.39 -43.71 -22.05
N ARG A 237 -39.20 -44.04 -21.47
CA ARG A 237 -38.09 -44.93 -21.96
C ARG A 237 -37.30 -44.51 -23.23
N THR A 238 -36.06 -44.95 -23.52
CA THR A 238 -35.00 -45.80 -22.89
C THR A 238 -33.64 -45.26 -23.41
N GLU A 239 -32.57 -45.06 -22.64
CA GLU A 239 -31.56 -46.03 -22.10
C GLU A 239 -30.56 -46.60 -23.14
N GLN A 240 -29.28 -46.71 -22.74
CA GLN A 240 -28.13 -47.34 -23.43
C GLN A 240 -27.54 -46.54 -24.64
N ALA A 241 -26.27 -46.71 -25.07
CA ALA A 241 -25.24 -47.69 -24.71
C ALA A 241 -23.81 -47.08 -24.65
N GLU A 242 -22.82 -47.87 -24.23
CA GLU A 242 -21.41 -47.50 -24.02
C GLU A 242 -20.46 -47.93 -25.17
N MET A 243 -19.19 -47.48 -25.04
CA MET A 243 -17.95 -48.30 -25.14
C MET A 243 -17.13 -48.37 -26.45
N LEU A 244 -15.81 -48.53 -26.24
CA LEU A 244 -14.74 -49.04 -27.14
C LEU A 244 -14.27 -48.12 -28.30
N SER A 245 -12.99 -48.07 -28.68
CA SER A 245 -11.78 -48.67 -28.07
C SER A 245 -10.48 -47.94 -28.51
N GLU A 246 -9.39 -48.14 -27.77
CA GLU A 246 -8.02 -47.76 -28.15
C GLU A 246 -7.50 -48.55 -29.37
N SER A 247 -6.43 -48.07 -30.03
CA SER A 247 -5.06 -48.61 -29.84
C SER A 247 -4.08 -48.45 -31.04
N VAL A 248 -2.78 -48.66 -30.75
CA VAL A 248 -1.65 -48.96 -31.69
C VAL A 248 -1.06 -47.83 -32.58
N LEU A 249 0.05 -47.24 -32.10
CA LEU A 249 1.44 -47.25 -32.66
C LEU A 249 1.67 -47.11 -34.20
N ARG A 250 2.80 -46.57 -34.71
CA ARG A 250 4.21 -46.60 -34.22
C ARG A 250 5.16 -45.65 -35.01
N GLU A 251 6.40 -45.50 -34.48
CA GLU A 251 7.69 -45.21 -35.16
C GLU A 251 8.29 -43.77 -35.18
N ARG A 252 9.31 -43.59 -34.31
CA ARG A 252 10.67 -43.01 -34.54
C ARG A 252 10.92 -41.50 -34.65
N SER A 253 11.56 -40.98 -33.59
CA SER A 253 12.40 -39.77 -33.51
C SER A 253 13.82 -40.00 -34.13
N PRO A 254 14.72 -38.98 -34.26
CA PRO A 254 15.40 -38.38 -33.08
C PRO A 254 15.56 -36.83 -33.06
N GLU A 255 16.03 -36.37 -31.91
CA GLU A 255 16.59 -35.05 -31.48
C GLU A 255 17.80 -34.55 -32.31
N PRO A 256 18.35 -33.33 -32.13
CA PRO A 256 18.36 -32.45 -30.92
C PRO A 256 18.05 -30.95 -31.16
N GLN A 257 18.17 -30.01 -30.21
CA GLN A 257 17.93 -29.88 -28.75
C GLN A 257 18.19 -28.38 -28.40
N GLU A 258 17.94 -27.96 -27.15
CA GLU A 258 18.41 -26.71 -26.50
C GLU A 258 17.72 -25.38 -26.92
N ASP A 259 17.43 -24.44 -26.00
CA ASP A 259 17.10 -24.58 -24.57
C ASP A 259 16.49 -23.28 -23.99
N ALA A 260 16.04 -23.33 -22.71
CA ALA A 260 16.18 -22.27 -21.70
C ALA A 260 15.45 -20.88 -21.85
N ASN A 261 15.11 -20.14 -20.78
CA ASN A 261 14.83 -20.50 -19.37
C ASN A 261 14.15 -19.33 -18.59
N VAL A 262 13.44 -19.69 -17.51
CA VAL A 262 13.46 -19.16 -16.10
C VAL A 262 13.43 -17.63 -15.77
N VAL A 263 12.97 -17.13 -14.59
CA VAL A 263 11.79 -17.46 -13.74
C VAL A 263 11.48 -16.33 -12.69
N ARG A 264 11.37 -16.62 -11.38
CA ARG A 264 11.12 -15.75 -10.19
C ARG A 264 12.52 -15.22 -9.69
N GLY A 265 12.74 -14.54 -8.56
CA GLY A 265 11.89 -13.94 -7.51
C GLY A 265 12.68 -13.24 -6.37
N ASN A 266 11.96 -12.67 -5.39
CA ASN A 266 12.18 -12.60 -3.91
C ASN A 266 13.54 -13.09 -3.29
N LEU A 267 14.14 -12.58 -2.18
CA LEU A 267 13.90 -11.46 -1.23
C LEU A 267 15.08 -11.29 -0.19
N TRP A 268 15.67 -10.08 0.01
CA TRP A 268 16.41 -9.59 1.24
C TRP A 268 17.63 -10.45 1.78
N PRO A 269 18.34 -10.19 2.94
CA PRO A 269 18.35 -9.09 3.96
C PRO A 269 19.73 -8.52 4.51
N ILE A 270 19.70 -7.30 5.09
CA ILE A 270 20.34 -6.82 6.38
C ILE A 270 21.87 -6.47 6.59
N SER A 271 22.13 -5.21 7.06
CA SER A 271 23.21 -4.67 7.96
C SER A 271 24.74 -4.71 7.61
N LEU A 272 25.66 -3.86 8.12
CA LEU A 272 25.66 -2.61 8.94
C LEU A 272 27.00 -1.78 8.76
N ARG A 273 27.02 -0.50 9.22
CA ARG A 273 28.14 0.46 9.59
C ARG A 273 29.63 0.04 9.44
N SER A 274 30.65 0.91 9.24
CA SER A 274 30.86 2.38 9.01
C SER A 274 32.39 2.60 8.73
N VAL A 275 32.94 3.69 8.13
CA VAL A 275 33.24 5.04 8.70
C VAL A 275 33.77 6.01 7.57
N HIS A 276 33.68 7.33 7.84
CA HIS A 276 34.14 8.56 7.13
C HIS A 276 35.69 8.75 6.94
N PRO A 277 36.24 9.87 6.40
CA PRO A 277 35.90 10.69 5.19
C PRO A 277 37.13 11.37 4.45
N ASN A 278 36.85 12.36 3.58
CA ASN A 278 37.73 13.45 3.03
C ASN A 278 38.76 13.04 1.93
N LEU A 279 39.28 13.91 1.04
CA LEU A 279 39.30 15.39 0.89
C LEU A 279 38.60 15.94 -0.39
N PRO A 280 38.57 17.28 -0.68
CA PRO A 280 37.60 17.88 -1.62
C PRO A 280 38.11 18.76 -2.80
N SER A 281 37.21 18.92 -3.79
CA SER A 281 36.82 20.16 -4.53
C SER A 281 37.71 20.86 -5.59
N ASN A 282 36.99 21.40 -6.60
CA ASN A 282 37.31 22.42 -7.62
C ASN A 282 38.09 21.98 -8.87
N GLY A 283 37.69 22.33 -10.11
CA GLY A 283 36.42 22.95 -10.54
C GLY A 283 36.42 23.44 -12.02
N VAL A 284 35.23 23.87 -12.49
CA VAL A 284 35.00 24.87 -13.57
C VAL A 284 35.30 24.47 -15.05
N VAL A 285 34.22 24.10 -15.77
CA VAL A 285 33.81 24.58 -17.12
C VAL A 285 34.37 23.96 -18.44
N ASP A 286 33.43 23.86 -19.40
CA ASP A 286 33.48 23.78 -20.89
C ASP A 286 33.91 22.56 -21.74
N THR A 287 32.89 22.06 -22.46
CA THR A 287 32.84 21.73 -23.91
C THR A 287 33.42 20.43 -24.53
N TYR A 288 32.58 19.88 -25.44
CA TYR A 288 32.90 19.17 -26.68
C TYR A 288 33.70 17.84 -26.65
N GLY A 289 32.95 16.73 -26.74
CA GLY A 289 33.39 15.46 -27.33
C GLY A 289 34.27 14.56 -26.46
N SER A 290 34.51 13.29 -26.82
CA SER A 290 33.81 12.47 -27.82
C SER A 290 34.08 10.98 -27.53
N ILE A 291 33.14 10.07 -27.87
CA ILE A 291 33.42 8.64 -27.93
C ILE A 291 33.55 8.23 -29.40
N MET A 292 34.79 7.93 -29.82
CA MET A 292 35.10 7.19 -31.04
C MET A 292 36.47 6.51 -30.87
N LEU A 293 36.46 5.26 -30.37
CA LEU A 293 37.66 4.43 -30.27
C LEU A 293 37.78 3.51 -31.49
N GLN A 294 38.51 3.95 -32.52
CA GLN A 294 38.98 3.10 -33.61
C GLN A 294 40.25 3.65 -34.30
N MET A 295 41.42 3.41 -33.68
CA MET A 295 42.74 3.31 -34.34
C MET A 295 43.54 2.28 -33.52
N ASP A 296 43.89 1.12 -34.05
CA ASP A 296 44.88 0.85 -35.13
C ASP A 296 46.33 1.06 -34.66
N GLU A 297 47.08 -0.04 -34.64
CA GLU A 297 48.30 -0.23 -33.85
C GLU A 297 49.59 0.14 -34.61
N LYS A 298 49.45 0.80 -35.77
CA LYS A 298 50.55 1.04 -36.73
C LYS A 298 51.15 2.46 -36.71
N ALA A 299 50.73 3.33 -35.80
CA ALA A 299 51.12 4.75 -35.81
C ALA A 299 52.36 5.11 -34.95
N LYS A 300 52.94 4.18 -34.16
CA LYS A 300 53.97 4.52 -33.16
C LYS A 300 55.44 4.40 -33.58
N GLU A 301 55.78 3.75 -34.69
CA GLU A 301 57.18 3.65 -35.16
C GLU A 301 57.66 4.83 -36.04
N LYS A 302 56.81 5.82 -36.35
CA LYS A 302 57.17 7.00 -37.17
C LYS A 302 57.19 8.33 -36.42
N LYS A 303 57.69 8.34 -35.18
CA LYS A 303 57.97 9.59 -34.44
C LYS A 303 59.36 9.70 -33.80
N ILE A 304 60.35 9.00 -34.35
CA ILE A 304 61.79 9.21 -34.08
C ILE A 304 62.52 9.55 -35.41
N LEU A 305 62.00 10.53 -36.16
CA LEU A 305 62.60 11.01 -37.41
C LEU A 305 62.05 12.40 -37.84
N GLY A 306 61.73 13.27 -36.87
CA GLY A 306 61.02 14.53 -37.10
C GLY A 306 61.43 15.71 -36.23
N ILE A 307 62.64 15.68 -35.64
CA ILE A 307 63.28 16.83 -34.96
C ILE A 307 64.74 16.97 -35.42
N MET A 308 64.91 17.05 -36.74
CA MET A 308 66.05 17.66 -37.43
C MET A 308 65.51 18.25 -38.74
N VAL A 309 66.27 19.18 -39.34
CA VAL A 309 65.95 19.91 -40.58
C VAL A 309 64.96 21.10 -40.41
N PHE A 310 65.56 22.31 -40.35
CA PHE A 310 65.02 23.63 -40.77
C PHE A 310 63.98 24.32 -39.83
N ASN A 311 63.97 25.65 -39.67
CA ASN A 311 64.80 26.71 -40.30
C ASN A 311 65.01 27.97 -39.39
N ILE A 312 65.57 29.05 -39.97
CA ILE A 312 65.80 30.41 -39.44
C ILE A 312 67.11 30.49 -38.64
N GLU A 313 68.18 31.15 -39.07
CA GLU A 313 68.38 32.07 -40.22
C GLU A 313 67.51 33.35 -40.19
N PHE A 314 67.68 34.19 -39.16
CA PHE A 314 67.95 35.64 -39.30
C PHE A 314 68.13 36.31 -37.93
N MET A 315 69.29 36.92 -37.68
CA MET A 315 69.45 38.17 -36.91
C MET A 315 70.90 38.64 -37.00
N LYS A 316 71.12 39.77 -37.68
CA LYS A 316 72.36 40.55 -37.57
C LYS A 316 72.31 41.37 -36.29
N LEU A 317 73.46 41.79 -35.77
CA LEU A 317 73.54 42.90 -34.82
C LEU A 317 74.53 43.96 -35.34
N TYR A 318 74.25 45.21 -34.95
CA TYR A 318 74.92 46.45 -35.39
C TYR A 318 76.40 46.48 -34.95
N GLU A 319 77.36 46.96 -35.75
CA GLU A 319 77.61 48.35 -36.27
C GLU A 319 78.31 49.24 -35.23
N PRO A 320 79.28 50.08 -35.66
CA PRO A 320 79.00 51.53 -35.60
C PRO A 320 79.58 52.35 -36.77
N GLU A 321 79.11 53.60 -36.88
CA GLU A 321 79.61 54.63 -37.78
C GLU A 321 80.97 55.21 -37.35
N LEU A 322 81.76 55.70 -38.34
CA LEU A 322 82.59 56.92 -38.25
C LEU A 322 83.20 57.20 -39.63
N GLY A 323 82.70 58.21 -40.35
CA GLY A 323 83.19 58.61 -41.69
C GLY A 323 83.96 59.94 -41.68
N PHE A 324 84.50 60.35 -42.83
CA PHE A 324 84.98 61.73 -43.06
C PHE A 324 84.96 62.15 -44.55
N LEU A 325 84.41 63.35 -44.79
CA LEU A 325 84.48 64.30 -45.93
C LEU A 325 84.96 63.92 -47.35
N CYS A 326 84.19 64.41 -48.34
CA CYS A 326 84.60 65.00 -49.64
C CYS A 326 85.25 64.08 -50.72
N GLU A 327 85.25 64.42 -52.02
CA GLU A 327 84.82 65.67 -52.71
C GLU A 327 84.24 65.42 -54.13
N SER A 328 83.32 66.31 -54.53
CA SER A 328 82.93 66.78 -55.89
C SER A 328 83.16 65.94 -57.19
N ASP A 329 82.04 65.62 -57.86
CA ASP A 329 81.60 66.14 -59.18
C ASP A 329 82.37 65.86 -60.51
N CYS A 330 81.64 66.16 -61.60
CA CYS A 330 81.96 66.10 -63.03
C CYS A 330 82.01 64.67 -63.64
N GLU A 331 81.33 64.34 -64.75
CA GLU A 331 81.22 65.00 -66.08
C GLU A 331 82.56 64.96 -66.85
N GLU A 332 82.64 64.57 -68.14
CA GLU A 332 81.57 64.23 -69.10
C GLU A 332 82.07 63.30 -70.24
N HIS A 333 81.10 62.85 -71.06
CA HIS A 333 81.19 62.51 -72.49
C HIS A 333 82.33 61.67 -73.16
N GLN A 334 81.86 60.68 -73.93
CA GLN A 334 82.22 60.33 -75.32
C GLN A 334 83.69 60.38 -75.79
N GLY A 335 84.21 59.21 -76.23
CA GLY A 335 85.38 59.13 -77.11
C GLY A 335 85.53 57.74 -77.74
N GLN A 336 85.75 57.67 -79.06
CA GLN A 336 86.08 56.42 -79.76
C GLN A 336 87.56 56.40 -80.21
N ALA A 337 88.20 55.25 -80.03
CA ALA A 337 89.35 54.73 -80.80
C ALA A 337 90.78 55.32 -80.65
N SER A 338 91.75 54.38 -80.77
CA SER A 338 93.14 54.49 -81.29
C SER A 338 94.28 55.23 -80.54
N ASN A 339 95.24 54.41 -80.08
CA ASN A 339 96.71 54.45 -80.29
C ASN A 339 97.69 55.52 -79.69
N GLU A 340 98.69 54.98 -78.96
CA GLU A 340 100.18 55.18 -79.07
C GLU A 340 100.98 56.38 -78.42
N THR A 341 101.75 56.03 -77.35
CA THR A 341 103.21 56.29 -77.05
C THR A 341 103.80 57.62 -76.49
N ASP A 342 104.36 57.50 -75.25
CA ASP A 342 105.74 57.81 -74.75
C ASP A 342 106.31 59.18 -74.23
N GLN A 343 106.68 59.20 -72.92
CA GLN A 343 107.98 59.63 -72.25
C GLN A 343 108.41 61.15 -72.18
N GLN A 344 109.36 61.71 -71.37
CA GLN A 344 110.17 61.51 -70.10
C GLN A 344 110.98 62.85 -69.83
N LEU A 345 111.81 63.24 -68.81
CA LEU A 345 112.37 62.89 -67.45
C LEU A 345 112.93 64.25 -66.82
N GLU A 346 113.59 64.50 -65.65
CA GLU A 346 114.09 63.82 -64.40
C GLU A 346 114.25 64.87 -63.22
N VAL A 347 115.12 64.67 -62.19
CA VAL A 347 115.07 65.31 -60.82
C VAL A 347 116.46 65.42 -60.10
N SER A 348 116.70 66.39 -59.17
CA SER A 348 117.83 66.35 -58.18
C SER A 348 117.74 67.26 -56.90
N THR A 349 116.98 66.89 -55.84
CA THR A 349 117.05 67.52 -54.47
C THR A 349 116.52 66.61 -53.32
N ILE A 350 116.73 65.30 -53.32
CA ILE A 350 115.83 64.36 -52.59
C ILE A 350 116.22 63.94 -51.15
N ASP A 351 117.51 63.84 -50.79
CA ASP A 351 117.91 62.87 -49.76
C ASP A 351 117.56 63.18 -48.28
N ASP A 352 117.62 64.44 -47.80
CA ASP A 352 117.39 64.76 -46.37
C ASP A 352 115.90 64.64 -45.93
N HIS A 353 114.98 64.56 -46.91
CA HIS A 353 113.55 64.39 -46.65
C HIS A 353 113.21 62.91 -46.32
N ASN A 354 113.87 61.97 -46.99
CA ASN A 354 113.59 60.53 -46.90
C ASN A 354 113.80 59.99 -45.47
N LEU A 355 114.95 60.29 -44.86
CA LEU A 355 115.33 59.79 -43.52
C LEU A 355 114.32 60.17 -42.41
N LYS A 356 113.65 61.32 -42.53
CA LYS A 356 112.63 61.76 -41.56
C LYS A 356 111.28 61.08 -41.79
N GLN A 357 110.92 60.83 -43.05
CA GLN A 357 109.73 60.04 -43.39
C GLN A 357 109.86 58.58 -42.96
N GLU A 358 111.06 57.98 -43.07
CA GLU A 358 111.31 56.58 -42.75
C GLU A 358 111.11 56.29 -41.25
N VAL A 359 111.71 57.09 -40.35
CA VAL A 359 111.53 56.97 -38.89
C VAL A 359 110.07 57.22 -38.46
N PHE A 360 109.38 58.16 -39.11
CA PHE A 360 107.97 58.41 -38.86
C PHE A 360 107.09 57.23 -39.31
N ALA A 361 107.39 56.64 -40.47
CA ALA A 361 106.69 55.47 -40.99
C ALA A 361 106.89 54.23 -40.11
N GLU A 362 108.10 53.96 -39.61
CA GLU A 362 108.33 52.89 -38.62
C GLU A 362 107.52 53.11 -37.33
N THR A 363 107.47 54.35 -36.84
CA THR A 363 106.74 54.69 -35.61
C THR A 363 105.23 54.51 -35.80
N MET A 364 104.67 54.99 -36.92
CA MET A 364 103.27 54.78 -37.29
C MET A 364 102.93 53.31 -37.50
N LYS A 365 103.83 52.52 -38.12
CA LYS A 365 103.67 51.08 -38.28
C LYS A 365 103.60 50.37 -36.93
N ARG A 366 104.52 50.67 -36.01
CA ARG A 366 104.54 50.09 -34.66
C ARG A 366 103.28 50.45 -33.86
N TRP A 367 102.84 51.71 -33.92
CA TRP A 367 101.59 52.17 -33.28
C TRP A 367 100.36 51.46 -33.83
N LYS A 368 100.33 51.19 -35.15
CA LYS A 368 99.27 50.37 -35.76
C LYS A 368 99.32 48.93 -35.26
N GLU A 369 100.48 48.28 -35.29
CA GLU A 369 100.66 46.90 -34.81
C GLU A 369 100.30 46.75 -33.32
N GLU A 370 100.59 47.76 -32.51
CA GLU A 370 100.21 47.83 -31.08
C GLU A 370 98.69 48.01 -30.89
N ASN A 371 98.04 48.88 -31.68
CA ASN A 371 96.58 49.02 -31.66
C ASN A 371 95.85 47.76 -32.17
N ASP A 372 96.30 47.17 -33.27
CA ASP A 372 95.75 45.93 -33.83
C ASP A 372 95.85 44.79 -32.78
N ALA A 373 96.94 44.75 -32.01
CA ALA A 373 97.11 43.82 -30.88
C ALA A 373 96.21 44.13 -29.67
N ILE A 374 96.01 45.40 -29.32
CA ILE A 374 95.07 45.83 -28.27
C ILE A 374 93.63 45.48 -28.67
N GLU A 375 93.24 45.73 -29.91
CA GLU A 375 91.90 45.39 -30.43
C GLU A 375 91.67 43.87 -30.43
N ALA A 376 92.68 43.09 -30.85
CA ALA A 376 92.65 41.63 -30.75
C ALA A 376 92.52 41.14 -29.30
N ALA A 377 93.22 41.75 -28.35
CA ALA A 377 93.11 41.42 -26.92
C ALA A 377 91.74 41.80 -26.32
N CYS A 378 91.14 42.92 -26.76
CA CYS A 378 89.78 43.30 -26.39
C CYS A 378 88.74 42.33 -26.98
N LYS A 379 88.88 41.93 -28.25
CA LYS A 379 88.04 40.91 -28.90
C LYS A 379 88.16 39.54 -28.20
N ALA A 380 89.36 39.13 -27.81
CA ALA A 380 89.58 37.90 -27.03
C ALA A 380 88.83 37.94 -25.69
N LYS A 381 88.98 39.01 -24.90
CA LYS A 381 88.27 39.19 -23.61
C LYS A 381 86.74 39.23 -23.77
N ALA A 382 86.23 39.79 -24.87
CA ALA A 382 84.81 39.77 -25.17
C ALA A 382 84.29 38.34 -25.45
N LEU A 383 85.06 37.54 -26.21
CA LEU A 383 84.75 36.12 -26.46
C LEU A 383 84.88 35.26 -25.20
N GLU A 384 85.86 35.50 -24.34
CA GLU A 384 85.97 34.88 -23.01
C GLU A 384 84.73 35.15 -22.16
N SER A 385 84.29 36.42 -22.08
CA SER A 385 83.07 36.81 -21.35
C SER A 385 81.80 36.14 -21.92
N LEU A 386 81.70 36.00 -23.25
CA LEU A 386 80.61 35.29 -23.90
C LEU A 386 80.63 33.78 -23.59
N CYS A 387 81.81 33.17 -23.64
CA CYS A 387 82.02 31.76 -23.34
C CYS A 387 81.64 31.42 -21.89
N VAL A 388 82.04 32.26 -20.93
CA VAL A 388 81.64 32.12 -19.51
C VAL A 388 80.12 32.20 -19.33
N LYS A 389 79.43 33.12 -20.02
CA LYS A 389 77.95 33.23 -19.95
C LYS A 389 77.25 31.99 -20.52
N GLU A 390 77.72 31.47 -21.65
CA GLU A 390 77.17 30.23 -22.23
C GLU A 390 77.47 28.99 -21.37
N MET A 391 78.63 28.94 -20.71
CA MET A 391 78.96 27.91 -19.71
C MET A 391 77.99 27.95 -18.51
N SER A 392 77.69 29.13 -17.95
CA SER A 392 76.69 29.29 -16.90
C SER A 392 75.30 28.83 -17.35
N ARG A 393 74.84 29.29 -18.51
CA ARG A 393 73.53 28.93 -19.08
C ARG A 393 73.40 27.42 -19.34
N ARG A 394 74.48 26.76 -19.77
CA ARG A 394 74.51 25.29 -19.93
C ARG A 394 74.38 24.58 -18.59
N LYS A 395 75.08 25.03 -17.55
CA LYS A 395 75.01 24.46 -16.20
C LYS A 395 73.60 24.61 -15.60
N GLU A 396 72.97 25.76 -15.74
CA GLU A 396 71.57 25.99 -15.32
C GLU A 396 70.59 25.05 -16.03
N MET A 397 70.78 24.84 -17.34
CA MET A 397 69.97 23.94 -18.16
C MET A 397 70.21 22.46 -17.81
N GLU A 398 71.43 22.07 -17.44
CA GLU A 398 71.78 20.73 -16.97
C GLU A 398 71.19 20.45 -15.57
N GLU A 399 71.24 21.43 -14.67
CA GLU A 399 70.59 21.38 -13.35
C GLU A 399 69.05 21.38 -13.42
N LEU A 400 68.46 21.95 -14.47
CA LEU A 400 67.03 21.79 -14.78
C LEU A 400 66.74 20.39 -15.32
N LEU A 401 67.49 19.93 -16.32
CA LEU A 401 67.32 18.62 -16.93
C LEU A 401 67.46 17.46 -15.93
N GLU A 402 68.36 17.58 -14.95
CA GLU A 402 68.51 16.57 -13.91
C GLU A 402 67.35 16.56 -12.90
N ARG A 403 66.72 17.70 -12.62
CA ARG A 403 65.47 17.76 -11.82
C ARG A 403 64.31 17.10 -12.56
N GLU A 404 64.12 17.43 -13.85
CA GLU A 404 63.10 16.80 -14.71
C GLU A 404 63.25 15.27 -14.76
N LYS A 405 64.49 14.75 -14.90
CA LYS A 405 64.75 13.29 -14.82
C LYS A 405 64.30 12.69 -13.49
N GLN A 406 64.60 13.35 -12.37
CA GLN A 406 64.25 12.87 -11.03
C GLN A 406 62.73 12.86 -10.82
N GLU A 407 61.99 13.85 -11.33
CA GLU A 407 60.52 13.85 -11.28
C GLU A 407 59.91 12.77 -12.18
N VAL A 408 60.42 12.59 -13.41
CA VAL A 408 60.00 11.49 -14.31
C VAL A 408 60.29 10.12 -13.67
N GLN A 409 61.44 9.94 -13.03
CA GLN A 409 61.78 8.68 -12.34
C GLN A 409 60.88 8.42 -11.12
N LYS A 410 60.52 9.47 -10.37
CA LYS A 410 59.55 9.41 -9.27
C LYS A 410 58.15 9.04 -9.76
N MET A 411 57.66 9.70 -10.81
CA MET A 411 56.36 9.36 -11.42
C MET A 411 56.35 7.93 -11.98
N LYS A 412 57.45 7.47 -12.58
CA LYS A 412 57.58 6.07 -13.01
C LYS A 412 57.46 5.11 -11.84
N HIS A 413 58.13 5.37 -10.71
CA HIS A 413 58.02 4.50 -9.54
C HIS A 413 56.58 4.41 -9.03
N GLN A 414 55.87 5.54 -8.94
CA GLN A 414 54.45 5.57 -8.55
C GLN A 414 53.56 4.82 -9.56
N HIS A 415 53.85 4.91 -10.86
CA HIS A 415 53.14 4.14 -11.90
C HIS A 415 53.36 2.62 -11.74
N ASP A 416 54.60 2.20 -11.47
CA ASP A 416 54.95 0.80 -11.20
C ASP A 416 54.31 0.27 -9.89
N GLU A 417 53.95 1.13 -8.94
CA GLU A 417 53.15 0.79 -7.76
C GLU A 417 51.66 0.67 -8.08
N PHE A 418 51.06 1.66 -8.74
CA PHE A 418 49.66 1.61 -9.16
C PHE A 418 49.34 0.41 -10.06
N ILE A 419 50.29 -0.06 -10.90
CA ILE A 419 50.14 -1.29 -11.68
C ILE A 419 49.98 -2.52 -10.78
N LYS A 420 50.74 -2.61 -9.68
CA LYS A 420 50.66 -3.73 -8.72
C LYS A 420 49.34 -3.73 -7.96
N GLU A 421 48.91 -2.56 -7.46
CA GLU A 421 47.61 -2.40 -6.81
C GLU A 421 46.46 -2.78 -7.75
N LEU A 422 46.50 -2.28 -8.99
CA LEU A 422 45.50 -2.61 -10.01
C LEU A 422 45.47 -4.12 -10.33
N GLN A 423 46.61 -4.82 -10.28
CA GLN A 423 46.64 -6.26 -10.45
C GLN A 423 46.02 -6.99 -9.25
N MET A 424 46.39 -6.63 -8.02
CA MET A 424 45.77 -7.20 -6.81
C MET A 424 44.26 -7.00 -6.77
N VAL A 425 43.77 -5.84 -7.22
CA VAL A 425 42.33 -5.55 -7.33
C VAL A 425 41.66 -6.42 -8.42
N LYS A 426 42.30 -6.68 -9.56
CA LYS A 426 41.79 -7.63 -10.57
C LYS A 426 41.69 -9.05 -10.02
N ASP A 427 42.71 -9.51 -9.31
CA ASP A 427 42.77 -10.88 -8.77
C ASP A 427 41.68 -11.09 -7.70
N GLN A 428 41.48 -10.12 -6.80
CA GLN A 428 40.34 -10.08 -5.87
C GLN A 428 39.00 -10.02 -6.60
N ARG A 429 38.91 -9.31 -7.73
CA ARG A 429 37.71 -9.25 -8.57
C ARG A 429 37.32 -10.64 -9.06
N MET A 430 38.27 -11.40 -9.61
CA MET A 430 38.03 -12.75 -10.15
C MET A 430 37.56 -13.74 -9.07
N ILE A 431 38.18 -13.72 -7.89
CA ILE A 431 37.76 -14.58 -6.75
C ILE A 431 36.29 -14.31 -6.37
N LEU A 432 35.94 -13.04 -6.21
CA LEU A 432 34.57 -12.62 -5.86
C LEU A 432 33.58 -12.77 -7.02
N GLU A 433 34.03 -12.83 -8.28
CA GLU A 433 33.18 -13.18 -9.43
C GLU A 433 32.79 -14.67 -9.37
N SER A 434 33.76 -15.56 -9.12
CA SER A 434 33.51 -17.01 -8.94
C SER A 434 32.53 -17.30 -7.78
N GLN A 435 32.67 -16.61 -6.65
CA GLN A 435 31.75 -16.75 -5.51
C GLN A 435 30.31 -16.30 -5.81
N ILE A 436 30.11 -15.32 -6.70
CA ILE A 436 28.77 -14.90 -7.13
C ILE A 436 28.13 -15.99 -7.99
N VAL A 437 28.87 -16.54 -8.95
CA VAL A 437 28.38 -17.62 -9.83
C VAL A 437 27.98 -18.87 -9.03
N GLU A 438 28.79 -19.29 -8.06
CA GLU A 438 28.45 -20.43 -7.20
C GLU A 438 27.24 -20.14 -6.30
N SER A 439 27.10 -18.89 -5.82
CA SER A 439 25.90 -18.48 -5.08
C SER A 439 24.63 -18.49 -5.95
N GLN A 440 24.73 -18.12 -7.23
CA GLN A 440 23.60 -18.14 -8.17
C GLN A 440 23.11 -19.57 -8.43
N ARG A 441 24.02 -20.52 -8.66
CA ARG A 441 23.68 -21.96 -8.80
C ARG A 441 22.90 -22.52 -7.62
N VAL A 442 23.26 -22.12 -6.39
CA VAL A 442 22.56 -22.52 -5.17
C VAL A 442 21.15 -21.93 -5.12
N VAL A 443 20.94 -20.70 -5.60
CA VAL A 443 19.61 -20.08 -5.71
C VAL A 443 18.77 -20.80 -6.77
N GLU A 444 19.29 -21.04 -7.96
CA GLU A 444 18.60 -21.76 -9.05
C GLU A 444 18.13 -23.15 -8.59
N GLY A 445 19.03 -23.93 -7.97
CA GLY A 445 18.71 -25.24 -7.40
C GLY A 445 17.85 -25.22 -6.12
N LEU A 446 17.48 -24.04 -5.60
CA LEU A 446 16.44 -23.85 -4.57
C LEU A 446 15.11 -23.42 -5.22
N GLU A 447 15.15 -22.61 -6.28
CA GLU A 447 13.96 -22.25 -7.03
C GLU A 447 13.32 -23.47 -7.68
N GLU A 448 14.07 -24.35 -8.37
CA GLU A 448 13.56 -25.60 -8.94
C GLU A 448 12.78 -26.45 -7.92
N LYS A 449 13.31 -26.57 -6.70
CA LYS A 449 12.66 -27.29 -5.60
C LYS A 449 11.36 -26.60 -5.16
N MET A 450 11.32 -25.27 -5.17
CA MET A 450 10.11 -24.48 -4.96
C MET A 450 9.09 -24.66 -6.10
N PHE A 451 9.50 -24.85 -7.36
CA PHE A 451 8.57 -25.20 -8.45
C PHE A 451 7.97 -26.58 -8.23
N SER A 452 8.80 -27.60 -8.05
CA SER A 452 8.35 -28.99 -7.81
C SER A 452 7.42 -29.10 -6.60
N ALA A 453 7.71 -28.39 -5.50
CA ALA A 453 6.83 -28.34 -4.34
C ALA A 453 5.47 -27.66 -4.63
N VAL A 454 5.44 -26.61 -5.46
CA VAL A 454 4.19 -25.94 -5.86
C VAL A 454 3.37 -26.82 -6.81
N GLU A 455 3.99 -27.53 -7.75
CA GLU A 455 3.30 -28.49 -8.62
C GLU A 455 2.72 -29.67 -7.83
N LEU A 456 3.44 -30.17 -6.83
CA LEU A 456 2.96 -31.19 -5.91
C LEU A 456 1.76 -30.71 -5.07
N LEU A 457 1.76 -29.44 -4.62
CA LEU A 457 0.60 -28.84 -3.96
C LEU A 457 -0.60 -28.67 -4.89
N ILE A 458 -0.39 -28.37 -6.17
CA ILE A 458 -1.44 -28.31 -7.19
C ILE A 458 -2.05 -29.71 -7.43
N SER A 459 -1.22 -30.76 -7.51
CA SER A 459 -1.70 -32.14 -7.70
C SER A 459 -2.44 -32.66 -6.47
N PHE A 460 -1.97 -32.38 -5.25
CA PHE A 460 -2.70 -32.68 -4.01
C PHE A 460 -4.03 -31.91 -3.92
N LYS A 461 -4.06 -30.63 -4.30
CA LYS A 461 -5.30 -29.85 -4.36
C LYS A 461 -6.30 -30.51 -5.32
N LYS A 462 -5.86 -30.85 -6.55
CA LYS A 462 -6.71 -31.56 -7.51
C LYS A 462 -7.25 -32.87 -6.92
N LYS A 463 -6.38 -33.74 -6.37
CA LYS A 463 -6.84 -35.04 -5.84
C LYS A 463 -7.78 -34.90 -4.64
N ARG A 464 -7.61 -33.87 -3.81
CA ARG A 464 -8.56 -33.50 -2.74
C ARG A 464 -9.91 -33.09 -3.31
N ASP A 465 -9.90 -32.26 -4.35
CA ASP A 465 -11.12 -31.75 -4.98
C ASP A 465 -11.86 -32.88 -5.75
N ASP A 466 -11.13 -33.80 -6.39
CA ASP A 466 -11.65 -35.05 -6.97
C ASP A 466 -12.32 -35.94 -5.88
N LEU A 467 -11.64 -36.15 -4.75
CA LEU A 467 -12.17 -36.93 -3.61
C LEU A 467 -13.40 -36.28 -2.96
N ARG A 468 -13.48 -34.95 -2.94
CA ARG A 468 -14.67 -34.22 -2.47
C ARG A 468 -15.87 -34.52 -3.37
N ILE A 469 -15.69 -34.50 -4.69
CA ILE A 469 -16.74 -34.85 -5.65
C ILE A 469 -17.16 -36.32 -5.48
N GLU A 470 -16.23 -37.24 -5.27
CA GLU A 470 -16.51 -38.64 -4.98
C GLU A 470 -17.34 -38.81 -3.68
N HIS A 471 -16.99 -38.08 -2.63
CA HIS A 471 -17.70 -38.07 -1.34
C HIS A 471 -19.13 -37.49 -1.46
N GLU A 472 -19.30 -36.35 -2.13
CA GLU A 472 -20.62 -35.74 -2.37
C GLU A 472 -21.54 -36.67 -3.20
N ASN A 473 -20.98 -37.38 -4.19
CA ASN A 473 -21.71 -38.40 -4.93
C ASN A 473 -22.09 -39.61 -4.03
N ALA A 474 -21.19 -40.06 -3.16
CA ALA A 474 -21.47 -41.15 -2.21
C ALA A 474 -22.57 -40.76 -1.19
N ILE A 475 -22.55 -39.53 -0.67
CA ILE A 475 -23.63 -38.99 0.18
C ILE A 475 -24.95 -38.98 -0.58
N ARG A 476 -24.98 -38.51 -1.84
CA ARG A 476 -26.20 -38.52 -2.67
C ARG A 476 -26.77 -39.93 -2.87
N VAL A 477 -25.91 -40.93 -3.08
CA VAL A 477 -26.31 -42.35 -3.16
C VAL A 477 -26.87 -42.83 -1.82
N LEU A 478 -26.18 -42.58 -0.71
CA LEU A 478 -26.65 -42.96 0.63
C LEU A 478 -27.98 -42.30 1.02
N GLN A 479 -28.17 -41.03 0.69
CA GLN A 479 -29.44 -40.32 0.91
C GLN A 479 -30.59 -40.91 0.08
N ASN A 480 -30.32 -41.31 -1.17
CA ASN A 480 -31.33 -41.97 -2.01
C ASN A 480 -31.66 -43.38 -1.48
N LEU A 481 -30.66 -44.17 -1.07
CA LEU A 481 -30.89 -45.47 -0.43
C LEU A 481 -31.67 -45.32 0.89
N ARG A 482 -31.34 -44.32 1.72
CA ARG A 482 -32.07 -44.02 2.97
C ARG A 482 -33.53 -43.62 2.72
N LYS A 483 -33.83 -42.96 1.59
CA LYS A 483 -35.21 -42.65 1.17
C LYS A 483 -36.00 -43.89 0.71
N LEU A 484 -35.33 -44.93 0.18
CA LEU A 484 -35.97 -46.22 -0.09
C LEU A 484 -36.15 -47.07 1.19
N VAL A 485 -35.24 -46.97 2.15
CA VAL A 485 -35.26 -47.79 3.38
C VAL A 485 -36.18 -47.22 4.47
N ASN A 486 -36.21 -45.90 4.67
CA ASN A 486 -37.03 -45.25 5.70
C ASN A 486 -38.50 -45.07 5.27
N GLY A 487 -39.06 -46.04 4.54
CA GLY A 487 -40.48 -46.15 4.21
C GLY A 487 -41.34 -46.54 5.42
N GLY A 488 -41.21 -45.80 6.52
CA GLY A 488 -41.82 -46.06 7.81
C GLY A 488 -40.81 -46.44 8.89
N ASP A 489 -40.42 -45.47 9.73
CA ASP A 489 -40.90 -45.49 11.13
C ASP A 489 -40.86 -44.08 11.73
N SER A 490 -41.67 -43.82 12.75
CA SER A 490 -41.79 -42.52 13.41
C SER A 490 -40.80 -42.36 14.55
N SER A 491 -39.96 -41.31 14.50
CA SER A 491 -39.17 -40.83 15.64
C SER A 491 -39.22 -39.30 15.72
N PHE A 492 -39.17 -38.77 16.94
CA PHE A 492 -39.42 -37.35 17.21
C PHE A 492 -38.31 -36.46 16.63
N PRO A 493 -38.64 -35.26 16.10
CA PRO A 493 -37.66 -34.33 15.56
C PRO A 493 -36.86 -33.66 16.68
N GLY A 494 -35.74 -34.25 17.08
CA GLY A 494 -34.73 -33.57 17.88
C GLY A 494 -34.19 -32.35 17.13
N SER A 495 -33.97 -31.23 17.84
CA SER A 495 -33.58 -29.94 17.26
C SER A 495 -32.26 -30.01 16.50
N GLN A 496 -32.34 -30.18 15.18
CA GLN A 496 -31.16 -30.20 14.32
C GLN A 496 -30.51 -28.81 14.28
N ILE A 497 -29.25 -28.75 14.70
CA ILE A 497 -28.38 -27.59 14.45
C ILE A 497 -28.25 -27.36 12.94
N LEU A 498 -28.26 -26.10 12.49
CA LEU A 498 -28.18 -25.81 11.06
C LEU A 498 -26.79 -26.19 10.53
N GLU A 499 -26.75 -27.14 9.60
CA GLU A 499 -25.56 -27.43 8.82
C GLU A 499 -25.46 -26.46 7.63
N PHE A 500 -24.26 -25.95 7.38
CA PHE A 500 -23.92 -25.04 6.30
C PHE A 500 -22.77 -25.62 5.48
N SER A 501 -22.85 -25.48 4.15
CA SER A 501 -21.76 -25.85 3.24
C SER A 501 -20.57 -24.87 3.33
N PHE A 502 -19.36 -25.30 2.97
CA PHE A 502 -18.22 -24.35 2.89
C PHE A 502 -18.47 -23.24 1.86
N VAL A 503 -19.26 -23.52 0.81
CA VAL A 503 -19.65 -22.51 -0.19
C VAL A 503 -20.54 -21.42 0.45
N GLU A 504 -21.51 -21.78 1.29
CA GLU A 504 -22.28 -20.80 2.05
C GLU A 504 -21.41 -19.99 3.02
N ILE A 505 -20.48 -20.64 3.72
CA ILE A 505 -19.54 -19.96 4.63
C ILE A 505 -18.65 -18.97 3.88
N ASN A 506 -18.01 -19.41 2.78
CA ASN A 506 -17.13 -18.61 1.95
C ASN A 506 -17.87 -17.41 1.31
N ASN A 507 -19.10 -17.61 0.84
CA ASN A 507 -19.93 -16.53 0.31
C ASN A 507 -20.36 -15.55 1.42
N ALA A 508 -20.70 -16.06 2.60
CA ALA A 508 -21.08 -15.23 3.75
C ALA A 508 -19.93 -14.38 4.30
N THR A 509 -18.68 -14.87 4.26
CA THR A 509 -17.46 -14.15 4.66
C THR A 509 -16.81 -13.35 3.52
N ARG A 510 -17.37 -13.38 2.31
CA ARG A 510 -16.82 -12.74 1.09
C ARG A 510 -15.39 -13.21 0.77
N ASP A 511 -15.21 -14.50 0.53
CA ASP A 511 -13.91 -15.13 0.30
C ASP A 511 -12.92 -14.89 1.47
N PHE A 512 -13.45 -14.79 2.70
CA PHE A 512 -12.74 -14.45 3.93
C PHE A 512 -12.05 -13.07 3.90
N ASP A 513 -12.75 -12.05 3.37
CA ASP A 513 -12.33 -10.65 3.33
C ASP A 513 -11.71 -10.20 4.68
N PRO A 514 -10.43 -9.76 4.71
CA PRO A 514 -9.77 -9.32 5.93
C PRO A 514 -10.49 -8.16 6.66
N SER A 515 -11.26 -7.34 5.94
CA SER A 515 -12.07 -6.26 6.55
C SER A 515 -13.31 -6.79 7.28
N TRP A 516 -13.71 -8.04 7.03
CA TRP A 516 -14.79 -8.74 7.74
C TRP A 516 -14.25 -9.59 8.91
N LYS A 517 -12.93 -9.65 9.14
CA LYS A 517 -12.33 -10.33 10.28
C LYS A 517 -12.61 -9.55 11.58
N ILE A 518 -13.44 -10.10 12.46
CA ILE A 518 -13.78 -9.52 13.77
C ILE A 518 -12.60 -9.68 14.74
N GLY A 519 -11.88 -10.80 14.66
CA GLY A 519 -10.73 -11.05 15.52
C GLY A 519 -10.03 -12.37 15.28
N GLU A 520 -8.96 -12.60 16.04
CA GLU A 520 -8.09 -13.76 15.97
C GLU A 520 -7.59 -14.13 17.36
N GLY A 521 -7.29 -15.41 17.59
CA GLY A 521 -6.66 -15.87 18.81
C GLY A 521 -6.36 -17.37 18.80
N LYS A 522 -6.01 -17.92 19.97
CA LYS A 522 -5.63 -19.34 20.18
C LYS A 522 -6.59 -20.35 19.54
N TYR A 523 -7.86 -20.00 19.42
CA TYR A 523 -8.94 -20.85 18.92
C TYR A 523 -9.37 -20.50 17.48
N GLY A 524 -8.45 -19.93 16.69
CA GLY A 524 -8.66 -19.58 15.28
C GLY A 524 -9.20 -18.17 15.05
N SER A 525 -9.69 -17.94 13.83
CA SER A 525 -10.18 -16.64 13.35
C SER A 525 -11.70 -16.53 13.46
N VAL A 526 -12.21 -15.34 13.79
CA VAL A 526 -13.65 -15.03 13.78
C VAL A 526 -13.92 -13.98 12.71
N TYR A 527 -14.80 -14.32 11.77
CA TYR A 527 -15.27 -13.42 10.71
C TYR A 527 -16.72 -13.01 10.97
N LYS A 528 -17.09 -11.80 10.57
CA LYS A 528 -18.48 -11.43 10.33
C LYS A 528 -18.95 -12.18 9.09
N GLY A 529 -20.23 -12.55 9.06
CA GLY A 529 -20.86 -13.12 7.88
C GLY A 529 -22.27 -12.60 7.67
N LEU A 530 -22.74 -12.69 6.43
CA LEU A 530 -24.14 -12.52 6.05
C LEU A 530 -24.67 -13.85 5.48
N LEU A 531 -25.30 -14.64 6.34
CA LEU A 531 -25.65 -16.04 6.07
C LEU A 531 -27.17 -16.18 6.07
N ARG A 532 -27.76 -16.51 4.91
CA ARG A 532 -29.23 -16.56 4.70
C ARG A 532 -29.92 -15.30 5.24
N HIS A 533 -29.39 -14.13 4.86
CA HIS A 533 -29.77 -12.77 5.31
C HIS A 533 -29.55 -12.43 6.80
N MET A 534 -29.15 -13.38 7.65
CA MET A 534 -28.80 -13.12 9.05
C MET A 534 -27.35 -12.61 9.18
N ASN A 535 -27.12 -11.63 10.05
CA ASN A 535 -25.76 -11.26 10.45
C ASN A 535 -25.25 -12.29 11.46
N VAL A 536 -24.12 -12.92 11.18
CA VAL A 536 -23.54 -14.00 11.98
C VAL A 536 -22.07 -13.75 12.31
N ALA A 537 -21.57 -14.38 13.37
CA ALA A 537 -20.15 -14.49 13.66
C ALA A 537 -19.69 -15.93 13.37
N ILE A 538 -18.82 -16.10 12.38
CA ILE A 538 -18.34 -17.39 11.90
C ILE A 538 -16.94 -17.61 12.47
N LYS A 539 -16.78 -18.61 13.33
CA LYS A 539 -15.50 -18.98 13.94
C LYS A 539 -14.88 -20.15 13.18
N MET A 540 -13.77 -19.90 12.49
CA MET A 540 -12.96 -20.92 11.83
C MET A 540 -12.01 -21.53 12.87
N LEU A 541 -12.16 -22.82 13.19
CA LEU A 541 -11.27 -23.50 14.13
C LEU A 541 -9.99 -24.00 13.45
N PRO A 542 -8.92 -24.29 14.20
CA PRO A 542 -7.68 -24.80 13.62
C PRO A 542 -7.85 -26.18 12.97
N SER A 543 -7.29 -26.36 11.77
CA SER A 543 -7.36 -27.62 11.02
C SER A 543 -6.25 -28.62 11.37
N TYR A 544 -5.33 -28.29 12.28
CA TYR A 544 -4.19 -29.11 12.64
C TYR A 544 -4.45 -29.97 13.90
N GLY A 545 -4.19 -31.27 13.80
CA GLY A 545 -4.26 -32.23 14.91
C GLY A 545 -5.21 -33.41 14.66
N SER A 546 -5.07 -34.46 15.44
CA SER A 546 -5.67 -35.79 15.21
C SER A 546 -7.10 -35.97 15.74
N GLN A 547 -7.85 -34.89 15.97
CA GLN A 547 -9.27 -34.99 16.33
C GLN A 547 -10.08 -35.29 15.07
N SER A 548 -10.83 -36.38 15.08
CA SER A 548 -11.69 -36.85 13.99
C SER A 548 -12.85 -35.89 13.70
N LEU A 549 -13.49 -36.05 12.54
CA LEU A 549 -14.69 -35.29 12.19
C LEU A 549 -15.83 -35.57 13.19
N LEU A 550 -16.02 -36.86 13.53
CA LEU A 550 -17.03 -37.34 14.47
C LEU A 550 -16.87 -36.76 15.88
N GLU A 551 -15.64 -36.59 16.38
CA GLU A 551 -15.39 -35.94 17.67
C GLU A 551 -15.72 -34.44 17.66
N PHE A 552 -15.52 -33.77 16.52
CA PHE A 552 -15.96 -32.37 16.35
C PHE A 552 -17.49 -32.28 16.28
N GLU A 553 -18.15 -33.16 15.53
CA GLU A 553 -19.61 -33.20 15.40
C GLU A 553 -20.29 -33.50 16.75
N ASN A 554 -19.80 -34.49 17.51
CA ASN A 554 -20.31 -34.84 18.84
C ASN A 554 -20.19 -33.66 19.83
N GLU A 555 -19.04 -32.98 19.89
CA GLU A 555 -18.87 -31.84 20.79
C GLU A 555 -19.64 -30.60 20.30
N VAL A 556 -19.80 -30.38 18.99
CA VAL A 556 -20.73 -29.36 18.47
C VAL A 556 -22.18 -29.68 18.86
N GLU A 557 -22.60 -30.94 18.80
CA GLU A 557 -23.94 -31.34 19.24
C GLU A 557 -24.13 -31.05 20.74
N ILE A 558 -23.17 -31.43 21.59
CA ILE A 558 -23.17 -31.12 23.03
C ILE A 558 -23.29 -29.61 23.26
N LEU A 559 -22.48 -28.79 22.58
CA LEU A 559 -22.51 -27.34 22.73
C LEU A 559 -23.81 -26.71 22.19
N SER A 560 -24.41 -27.26 21.12
CA SER A 560 -25.66 -26.75 20.51
C SER A 560 -26.88 -26.82 21.44
N ARG A 561 -26.84 -27.74 22.42
CA ARG A 561 -27.87 -27.95 23.45
C ARG A 561 -27.75 -26.93 24.60
N ILE A 562 -26.63 -26.22 24.71
CA ILE A 562 -26.39 -25.21 25.75
C ILE A 562 -27.10 -23.91 25.37
N ARG A 563 -28.18 -23.57 26.08
CA ARG A 563 -28.94 -22.32 25.86
C ARG A 563 -29.21 -21.61 27.18
N HIS A 564 -28.80 -20.36 27.26
CA HIS A 564 -28.99 -19.44 28.40
C HIS A 564 -28.94 -18.00 27.86
N PRO A 565 -29.74 -17.05 28.35
CA PRO A 565 -29.80 -15.69 27.81
C PRO A 565 -28.46 -14.94 27.82
N ASN A 566 -27.54 -15.29 28.72
CA ASN A 566 -26.21 -14.69 28.84
C ASN A 566 -25.08 -15.58 28.29
N LEU A 567 -25.41 -16.52 27.38
CA LEU A 567 -24.46 -17.23 26.52
C LEU A 567 -24.74 -16.89 25.05
N VAL A 568 -23.69 -16.85 24.23
CA VAL A 568 -23.84 -16.62 22.78
C VAL A 568 -24.35 -17.87 22.09
N THR A 569 -25.49 -17.75 21.42
CA THR A 569 -26.20 -18.84 20.77
C THR A 569 -25.44 -19.36 19.55
N ILE A 570 -25.23 -20.69 19.49
CA ILE A 570 -24.82 -21.37 18.27
C ILE A 570 -26.03 -21.48 17.33
N ILE A 571 -25.90 -20.89 16.13
CA ILE A 571 -26.88 -20.97 15.05
C ILE A 571 -26.66 -22.23 14.22
N GLY A 572 -25.39 -22.59 13.96
CA GLY A 572 -25.05 -23.69 13.08
C GLY A 572 -23.58 -24.07 13.04
N THR A 573 -23.25 -25.00 12.15
CA THR A 573 -21.90 -25.55 11.96
C THR A 573 -21.62 -25.82 10.48
N CYS A 574 -20.34 -25.86 10.09
CA CYS A 574 -19.87 -26.36 8.81
C CYS A 574 -18.75 -27.38 9.09
N PRO A 575 -19.03 -28.69 9.04
CA PRO A 575 -18.03 -29.73 9.30
C PRO A 575 -16.88 -29.69 8.28
N GLU A 576 -17.17 -29.41 7.00
CA GLU A 576 -16.20 -29.32 5.90
C GLU A 576 -15.00 -28.39 6.20
N SER A 577 -15.25 -27.28 6.92
CA SER A 577 -14.25 -26.28 7.29
C SER A 577 -14.01 -26.16 8.79
N ARG A 578 -14.54 -27.11 9.58
CA ARG A 578 -14.51 -27.13 11.07
C ARG A 578 -14.86 -25.76 11.67
N SER A 579 -15.94 -25.15 11.21
CA SER A 579 -16.34 -23.81 11.64
C SER A 579 -17.71 -23.78 12.29
N VAL A 580 -17.87 -22.94 13.32
CA VAL A 580 -19.11 -22.81 14.10
C VAL A 580 -19.68 -21.41 13.91
N VAL A 581 -20.99 -21.32 13.69
CA VAL A 581 -21.73 -20.11 13.38
C VAL A 581 -22.53 -19.65 14.58
N PHE A 582 -22.31 -18.41 15.02
CA PHE A 582 -22.91 -17.79 16.20
C PHE A 582 -23.74 -16.55 15.83
N GLU A 583 -24.61 -16.10 16.73
CA GLU A 583 -25.25 -14.78 16.63
C GLU A 583 -24.22 -13.63 16.61
N TYR A 584 -24.45 -12.59 15.79
CA TYR A 584 -23.56 -11.43 15.70
C TYR A 584 -23.99 -10.29 16.63
N LEU A 585 -23.20 -10.05 17.66
CA LEU A 585 -23.45 -9.01 18.67
C LEU A 585 -22.75 -7.69 18.29
N ARG A 586 -23.55 -6.62 18.17
CA ARG A 586 -23.13 -5.37 17.53
C ARG A 586 -22.33 -4.42 18.42
N ASN A 587 -22.52 -4.47 19.74
CA ASN A 587 -21.89 -3.52 20.67
C ASN A 587 -20.47 -3.93 21.12
N GLY A 588 -19.89 -4.95 20.47
CA GLY A 588 -18.51 -5.39 20.69
C GLY A 588 -18.33 -6.12 22.03
N SER A 589 -17.09 -6.10 22.52
CA SER A 589 -16.73 -6.71 23.81
C SER A 589 -16.75 -5.73 24.98
N LEU A 590 -16.92 -6.25 26.20
CA LEU A 590 -16.83 -5.46 27.44
C LEU A 590 -15.45 -4.79 27.58
N GLU A 591 -14.38 -5.43 27.10
CA GLU A 591 -13.04 -4.84 27.01
C GLU A 591 -13.06 -3.51 26.25
N GLU A 592 -13.66 -3.49 25.07
CA GLU A 592 -13.73 -2.32 24.19
C GLU A 592 -14.66 -1.23 24.75
N ARG A 593 -15.72 -1.62 25.47
CA ARG A 593 -16.66 -0.70 26.10
C ARG A 593 -16.14 -0.08 27.39
N LEU A 594 -15.38 -0.81 28.20
CA LEU A 594 -14.62 -0.24 29.32
C LEU A 594 -13.52 0.71 28.81
N ALA A 595 -12.84 0.35 27.72
CA ALA A 595 -11.86 1.23 27.06
C ALA A 595 -12.49 2.41 26.28
N CYS A 596 -13.81 2.59 26.31
CA CYS A 596 -14.56 3.63 25.57
C CYS A 596 -14.19 3.75 24.08
N LYS A 597 -13.86 2.60 23.45
CA LYS A 597 -13.39 2.50 22.07
C LYS A 597 -14.41 3.15 21.11
N ASN A 598 -13.92 3.71 20.01
CA ASN A 598 -14.71 4.44 19.01
C ASN A 598 -15.50 5.64 19.58
N LYS A 599 -15.02 6.26 20.67
CA LYS A 599 -15.71 7.34 21.42
C LYS A 599 -17.08 6.93 21.99
N SER A 600 -17.28 5.63 22.23
CA SER A 600 -18.51 5.14 22.87
C SER A 600 -18.60 5.63 24.32
N PRO A 601 -19.80 6.00 24.83
CA PRO A 601 -19.94 6.55 26.17
C PRO A 601 -19.55 5.52 27.24
N PRO A 602 -19.02 5.93 28.40
CA PRO A 602 -18.76 5.04 29.53
C PRO A 602 -20.01 4.22 29.91
N LEU A 603 -19.83 2.99 30.38
CA LEU A 603 -20.93 2.19 30.92
C LEU A 603 -21.33 2.74 32.31
N PRO A 604 -22.60 3.11 32.56
CA PRO A 604 -23.09 3.48 33.89
C PRO A 604 -22.93 2.34 34.89
N TRP A 605 -22.77 2.68 36.17
CA TRP A 605 -22.54 1.67 37.22
C TRP A 605 -23.67 0.63 37.32
N GLN A 606 -24.93 1.04 37.10
CA GLN A 606 -26.09 0.13 37.07
C GLN A 606 -25.95 -0.93 35.97
N THR A 607 -25.49 -0.52 34.78
CA THR A 607 -25.21 -1.43 33.66
C THR A 607 -24.06 -2.38 34.01
N ARG A 608 -23.05 -1.92 34.76
CA ARG A 608 -21.93 -2.76 35.24
C ARG A 608 -22.37 -3.78 36.28
N ILE A 609 -23.26 -3.42 37.22
CA ILE A 609 -23.90 -4.37 38.15
C ILE A 609 -24.73 -5.40 37.38
N ARG A 610 -25.51 -4.96 36.38
CA ARG A 610 -26.28 -5.88 35.53
C ARG A 610 -25.37 -6.88 34.83
N ILE A 611 -24.32 -6.41 34.16
CA ILE A 611 -23.31 -7.26 33.49
C ILE A 611 -22.64 -8.24 34.47
N ALA A 612 -22.30 -7.80 35.69
CA ALA A 612 -21.77 -8.71 36.73
C ALA A 612 -22.76 -9.84 37.07
N SER A 613 -24.04 -9.51 37.26
CA SER A 613 -25.09 -10.51 37.55
C SER A 613 -25.36 -11.46 36.37
N GLU A 614 -25.34 -10.95 35.13
CA GLU A 614 -25.54 -11.71 33.90
C GLU A 614 -24.42 -12.74 33.68
N ILE A 615 -23.16 -12.34 33.88
CA ILE A 615 -22.00 -13.25 33.86
C ILE A 615 -22.11 -14.29 34.97
N CYS A 616 -22.50 -13.89 36.18
CA CYS A 616 -22.71 -14.81 37.30
C CYS A 616 -23.77 -15.87 36.97
N SER A 617 -24.90 -15.47 36.36
CA SER A 617 -25.97 -16.39 35.94
C SER A 617 -25.48 -17.39 34.89
N ALA A 618 -24.71 -16.94 33.90
CA ALA A 618 -24.11 -17.81 32.89
C ALA A 618 -23.14 -18.84 33.50
N LEU A 619 -22.31 -18.43 34.47
CA LEU A 619 -21.37 -19.33 35.15
C LEU A 619 -22.09 -20.36 36.02
N ILE A 620 -23.10 -19.96 36.80
CA ILE A 620 -23.96 -20.87 37.58
C ILE A 620 -24.56 -21.94 36.66
N PHE A 621 -25.10 -21.53 35.50
CA PHE A 621 -25.68 -22.45 34.53
C PHE A 621 -24.65 -23.43 33.95
N LEU A 622 -23.49 -22.93 33.48
CA LEU A 622 -22.41 -23.76 32.93
C LEU A 622 -21.86 -24.76 33.97
N HIS A 623 -21.66 -24.32 35.21
CA HIS A 623 -21.12 -25.16 36.28
C HIS A 623 -22.12 -26.22 36.76
N SER A 624 -23.42 -25.94 36.68
CA SER A 624 -24.51 -26.87 37.04
C SER A 624 -24.77 -27.99 36.02
N ASN A 625 -24.23 -27.89 34.81
CA ASN A 625 -24.38 -28.92 33.78
C ASN A 625 -23.67 -30.25 34.17
N LYS A 626 -24.06 -31.36 33.52
CA LYS A 626 -23.46 -32.68 33.75
C LYS A 626 -23.03 -33.33 32.42
N PRO A 627 -21.72 -33.50 32.15
CA PRO A 627 -20.58 -33.09 32.97
C PRO A 627 -20.43 -31.57 33.06
N CYS A 628 -19.91 -31.10 34.21
CA CYS A 628 -19.69 -29.68 34.51
C CYS A 628 -18.91 -28.97 33.40
N ILE A 629 -19.42 -27.83 32.93
CA ILE A 629 -18.83 -27.07 31.82
C ILE A 629 -18.09 -25.87 32.41
N ARG A 630 -16.78 -25.82 32.15
CA ARG A 630 -15.88 -24.75 32.64
C ARG A 630 -15.61 -23.78 31.49
N HIS A 631 -15.38 -22.50 31.78
CA HIS A 631 -15.10 -21.50 30.75
C HIS A 631 -13.60 -21.45 30.40
N GLY A 632 -12.71 -21.47 31.39
CA GLY A 632 -11.25 -21.63 31.24
C GLY A 632 -10.51 -20.53 30.46
N ASN A 633 -11.17 -19.41 30.16
CA ASN A 633 -10.61 -18.26 29.42
C ASN A 633 -11.48 -17.02 29.64
N LEU A 634 -12.07 -16.89 30.84
CA LEU A 634 -13.03 -15.82 31.15
C LEU A 634 -12.27 -14.50 31.35
N LYS A 635 -12.69 -13.45 30.63
CA LYS A 635 -12.11 -12.09 30.66
C LYS A 635 -13.02 -11.12 29.90
N PRO A 636 -12.86 -9.78 30.03
CA PRO A 636 -13.75 -8.82 29.37
C PRO A 636 -13.78 -8.90 27.84
N SER A 637 -12.73 -9.41 27.18
CA SER A 637 -12.72 -9.70 25.74
C SER A 637 -13.45 -10.99 25.34
N LYS A 638 -14.06 -11.71 26.30
CA LYS A 638 -14.96 -12.86 26.12
C LYS A 638 -16.37 -12.62 26.63
N VAL A 639 -16.64 -11.42 27.14
CA VAL A 639 -18.00 -10.91 27.39
C VAL A 639 -18.37 -10.02 26.21
N LEU A 640 -19.33 -10.42 25.39
CA LEU A 640 -19.89 -9.59 24.31
C LEU A 640 -21.18 -8.91 24.77
N LEU A 641 -21.57 -7.82 24.10
CA LEU A 641 -22.74 -7.03 24.43
C LEU A 641 -23.70 -6.96 23.23
N ASP A 642 -24.98 -7.25 23.47
CA ASP A 642 -26.04 -7.08 22.47
C ASP A 642 -26.44 -5.60 22.31
N SER A 643 -27.46 -5.32 21.49
CA SER A 643 -27.97 -3.95 21.25
C SER A 643 -28.47 -3.25 22.51
N ASN A 644 -28.91 -4.01 23.51
CA ASN A 644 -29.58 -3.55 24.73
C ASN A 644 -28.60 -3.52 25.92
N PHE A 645 -27.31 -3.76 25.67
CA PHE A 645 -26.25 -3.99 26.64
C PHE A 645 -26.49 -5.18 27.58
N VAL A 646 -27.25 -6.19 27.14
CA VAL A 646 -27.26 -7.51 27.79
C VAL A 646 -25.96 -8.20 27.41
N SER A 647 -25.24 -8.70 28.41
CA SER A 647 -23.98 -9.41 28.19
C SER A 647 -24.19 -10.89 27.90
N LYS A 648 -23.35 -11.42 27.00
CA LYS A 648 -23.30 -12.83 26.62
C LYS A 648 -21.85 -13.33 26.58
N LEU A 649 -21.57 -14.50 27.17
CA LEU A 649 -20.24 -15.12 27.12
C LEU A 649 -20.02 -15.85 25.79
N ILE A 650 -18.82 -15.67 25.21
CA ILE A 650 -18.32 -16.45 24.07
C ILE A 650 -17.23 -17.43 24.49
N ASP A 651 -16.94 -18.39 23.61
CA ASP A 651 -15.91 -19.43 23.78
C ASP A 651 -16.14 -20.46 24.90
N SER A 652 -17.25 -20.37 25.64
CA SER A 652 -17.69 -21.38 26.61
C SER A 652 -17.70 -22.79 25.97
N GLY A 653 -16.93 -23.72 26.54
CA GLY A 653 -16.83 -25.09 26.03
C GLY A 653 -16.04 -25.29 24.72
N ILE A 654 -15.66 -24.23 23.98
CA ILE A 654 -14.98 -24.37 22.67
C ILE A 654 -13.60 -25.05 22.78
N TYR A 655 -12.99 -25.08 23.96
CA TYR A 655 -11.77 -25.84 24.22
C TYR A 655 -11.90 -27.36 23.95
N ARG A 656 -13.13 -27.89 23.88
CA ARG A 656 -13.41 -29.30 23.51
C ARG A 656 -13.41 -29.56 21.99
N LEU A 657 -13.66 -28.52 21.20
CA LEU A 657 -13.66 -28.58 19.72
C LEU A 657 -12.25 -28.56 19.11
N ILE A 658 -11.20 -28.66 19.92
CA ILE A 658 -9.82 -28.37 19.55
C ILE A 658 -8.90 -29.48 20.09
N PRO A 659 -7.99 -30.05 19.27
CA PRO A 659 -7.08 -31.10 19.71
C PRO A 659 -6.23 -30.69 20.92
N GLN A 660 -6.13 -31.57 21.92
CA GLN A 660 -5.33 -31.33 23.13
C GLN A 660 -3.81 -31.47 22.89
N GLY A 661 -3.24 -30.52 22.15
CA GLY A 661 -1.80 -30.26 22.13
C GLY A 661 -1.37 -29.38 23.30
N LYS A 662 -0.19 -29.67 23.90
CA LYS A 662 0.47 -28.80 24.89
C LYS A 662 0.88 -27.48 24.24
N SER A 663 -0.04 -26.52 24.23
CA SER A 663 0.08 -25.23 23.54
C SER A 663 0.54 -24.13 24.49
N THR A 664 1.86 -24.03 24.64
CA THR A 664 2.57 -22.98 25.37
C THR A 664 2.48 -21.64 24.62
N ASP A 665 1.44 -20.86 24.88
CA ASP A 665 1.30 -19.51 24.32
C ASP A 665 0.49 -18.58 25.25
N THR A 666 1.02 -18.40 26.46
CA THR A 666 0.40 -17.54 27.49
C THR A 666 0.76 -16.08 27.22
N SER A 667 0.08 -15.46 26.25
CA SER A 667 0.18 -14.01 26.01
C SER A 667 0.04 -13.22 27.33
N ALA A 668 0.94 -12.27 27.57
CA ALA A 668 1.08 -11.60 28.88
C ALA A 668 -0.15 -10.80 29.34
N SER A 669 -1.07 -10.46 28.43
CA SER A 669 -2.36 -9.84 28.74
C SER A 669 -3.44 -10.86 29.17
N SER A 670 -3.24 -12.16 28.93
CA SER A 670 -4.19 -13.20 29.27
C SER A 670 -3.86 -13.92 30.59
N SER A 671 -2.60 -13.93 31.03
CA SER A 671 -2.20 -14.51 32.32
C SER A 671 -2.80 -13.75 33.52
N VAL A 672 -3.05 -12.45 33.39
CA VAL A 672 -3.56 -11.60 34.50
C VAL A 672 -4.99 -11.96 34.94
N TYR A 673 -5.75 -12.73 34.15
CA TYR A 673 -7.06 -13.27 34.53
C TYR A 673 -7.01 -14.74 34.93
N MET A 674 -5.89 -15.44 34.70
CA MET A 674 -5.76 -16.84 35.09
C MET A 674 -5.57 -16.94 36.60
N ASP A 675 -6.29 -17.88 37.22
CA ASP A 675 -5.99 -18.33 38.58
C ASP A 675 -4.52 -18.78 38.68
N PRO A 676 -3.72 -18.23 39.62
CA PRO A 676 -2.34 -18.66 39.82
C PRO A 676 -2.20 -20.18 39.99
N VAL A 677 -3.16 -20.83 40.66
CA VAL A 677 -3.14 -22.28 40.89
C VAL A 677 -3.36 -23.06 39.59
N SER A 678 -4.28 -22.60 38.73
CA SER A 678 -4.48 -23.18 37.39
C SER A 678 -3.35 -22.84 36.42
N LEU A 679 -2.64 -21.72 36.61
CA LEU A 679 -1.48 -21.35 35.80
C LEU A 679 -0.27 -22.23 36.10
N GLU A 680 -0.09 -22.64 37.36
CA GLU A 680 0.94 -23.59 37.80
C GLU A 680 0.60 -25.05 37.45
N ASN A 681 -0.60 -25.52 37.83
CA ASN A 681 -1.00 -26.92 37.65
C ASN A 681 -1.48 -27.24 36.21
N GLY A 682 -1.83 -26.23 35.42
CA GLY A 682 -2.42 -26.39 34.08
C GLY A 682 -3.90 -26.82 34.06
N GLU A 683 -4.50 -27.10 35.23
CA GLU A 683 -5.89 -27.54 35.34
C GLU A 683 -6.87 -26.38 35.49
N VAL A 684 -7.82 -26.26 34.56
CA VAL A 684 -8.98 -25.34 34.67
C VAL A 684 -10.03 -25.97 35.58
N THR A 685 -10.46 -25.27 36.63
CA THR A 685 -11.49 -25.70 37.59
C THR A 685 -12.65 -24.68 37.71
N ARG A 686 -13.71 -25.00 38.48
CA ARG A 686 -14.80 -24.04 38.76
C ARG A 686 -14.29 -22.82 39.53
N GLU A 687 -13.33 -23.03 40.42
CA GLU A 687 -12.66 -22.02 41.24
C GLU A 687 -11.76 -21.10 40.38
N SER A 688 -11.28 -21.60 39.24
CA SER A 688 -10.48 -20.80 38.30
C SER A 688 -11.31 -19.83 37.45
N ASP A 689 -12.53 -20.25 37.05
CA ASP A 689 -13.52 -19.35 36.44
C ASP A 689 -13.95 -18.27 37.44
N LEU A 690 -14.05 -18.62 38.73
CA LEU A 690 -14.36 -17.71 39.83
C LEU A 690 -13.25 -16.66 40.07
N TYR A 691 -11.97 -17.05 40.06
CA TYR A 691 -10.86 -16.10 40.10
C TYR A 691 -10.91 -15.11 38.92
N SER A 692 -11.14 -15.64 37.72
CA SER A 692 -11.31 -14.85 36.50
C SER A 692 -12.49 -13.87 36.61
N PHE A 693 -13.60 -14.29 37.21
CA PHE A 693 -14.78 -13.46 37.47
C PHE A 693 -14.49 -12.34 38.46
N GLY A 694 -13.77 -12.61 39.56
CA GLY A 694 -13.32 -11.58 40.51
C GLY A 694 -12.50 -10.48 39.83
N MET A 695 -11.57 -10.85 38.94
CA MET A 695 -10.79 -9.88 38.15
C MET A 695 -11.66 -9.06 37.18
N ILE A 696 -12.79 -9.58 36.70
CA ILE A 696 -13.78 -8.80 35.95
C ILE A 696 -14.52 -7.82 36.86
N LEU A 697 -14.95 -8.24 38.05
CA LEU A 697 -15.64 -7.36 39.01
C LEU A 697 -14.79 -6.15 39.40
N LEU A 698 -13.49 -6.36 39.67
CA LEU A 698 -12.55 -5.26 39.96
C LEU A 698 -12.43 -4.28 38.79
N ARG A 699 -12.41 -4.77 37.53
CA ARG A 699 -12.40 -3.89 36.34
C ARG A 699 -13.73 -3.18 36.10
N LEU A 700 -14.85 -3.79 36.43
CA LEU A 700 -16.16 -3.13 36.37
C LEU A 700 -16.23 -1.96 37.37
N LEU A 701 -15.76 -2.15 38.61
CA LEU A 701 -15.69 -1.09 39.63
C LEU A 701 -14.79 0.10 39.25
N THR A 702 -13.61 -0.17 38.68
CA THR A 702 -12.53 0.83 38.54
C THR A 702 -12.31 1.36 37.12
N GLY A 703 -12.76 0.65 36.09
CA GLY A 703 -12.45 0.96 34.69
C GLY A 703 -10.99 0.74 34.28
N ARG A 704 -10.11 0.32 35.21
CA ARG A 704 -8.65 0.27 35.02
C ARG A 704 -8.17 -0.97 34.26
N SER A 705 -6.88 -1.01 33.98
CA SER A 705 -6.18 -2.23 33.54
C SER A 705 -6.23 -3.32 34.63
N ALA A 706 -6.13 -4.59 34.24
CA ALA A 706 -6.09 -5.71 35.19
C ALA A 706 -4.77 -5.79 35.99
N LEU A 707 -3.69 -5.15 35.52
CA LEU A 707 -2.39 -5.21 36.17
C LEU A 707 -2.39 -4.37 37.46
N GLY A 708 -2.03 -4.98 38.60
CA GLY A 708 -1.97 -4.32 39.91
C GLY A 708 -3.32 -4.14 40.63
N ILE A 709 -4.43 -4.14 39.89
CA ILE A 709 -5.78 -3.78 40.34
C ILE A 709 -6.23 -4.41 41.68
N LEU A 710 -5.91 -5.69 41.92
CA LEU A 710 -6.28 -6.40 43.14
C LEU A 710 -5.61 -5.80 44.39
N ASN A 711 -4.36 -5.35 44.26
CA ASN A 711 -3.60 -4.73 45.34
C ASN A 711 -4.02 -3.27 45.52
N ASP A 712 -4.26 -2.54 44.43
CA ASP A 712 -4.81 -1.17 44.46
C ASP A 712 -6.13 -1.13 45.23
N VAL A 713 -7.07 -2.04 44.92
CA VAL A 713 -8.38 -2.10 45.58
C VAL A 713 -8.21 -2.48 47.06
N LYS A 714 -7.45 -3.55 47.38
CA LYS A 714 -7.18 -3.96 48.78
C LYS A 714 -6.62 -2.80 49.62
N CYS A 715 -5.52 -2.19 49.16
CA CYS A 715 -4.86 -1.08 49.85
C CYS A 715 -5.80 0.13 50.00
N SER A 716 -6.65 0.43 49.01
CA SER A 716 -7.61 1.54 49.11
C SER A 716 -8.74 1.32 50.13
N ILE A 717 -9.08 0.06 50.43
CA ILE A 717 -10.02 -0.28 51.51
C ILE A 717 -9.31 -0.18 52.87
N GLU A 718 -8.12 -0.78 52.99
CA GLU A 718 -7.28 -0.74 54.20
C GLU A 718 -6.89 0.69 54.63
N THR A 719 -6.83 1.62 53.68
CA THR A 719 -6.50 3.04 53.92
C THR A 719 -7.72 3.97 53.89
N GLU A 720 -8.95 3.44 53.92
CA GLU A 720 -10.23 4.19 53.88
C GLU A 720 -10.42 5.11 52.64
N ASN A 721 -9.56 4.99 51.62
CA ASN A 721 -9.51 5.84 50.44
C ASN A 721 -10.20 5.24 49.19
N PHE A 722 -11.06 4.23 49.37
CA PHE A 722 -11.70 3.44 48.30
C PHE A 722 -12.36 4.27 47.17
N ASN A 723 -12.97 5.42 47.49
CA ASN A 723 -13.57 6.34 46.51
C ASN A 723 -12.55 6.98 45.51
N MET A 724 -11.25 6.82 45.75
CA MET A 724 -10.19 7.21 44.80
C MET A 724 -9.87 6.12 43.76
N VAL A 725 -10.40 4.90 43.95
CA VAL A 725 -10.18 3.74 43.07
C VAL A 725 -11.36 3.47 42.13
N LEU A 726 -12.58 3.86 42.53
CA LEU A 726 -13.81 3.76 41.73
C LEU A 726 -13.77 4.57 40.41
N ASP A 727 -14.46 4.04 39.39
CA ASP A 727 -14.62 4.69 38.10
C ASP A 727 -15.66 5.81 38.14
N ARG A 728 -15.18 7.05 38.26
CA ARG A 728 -16.01 8.27 38.22
C ARG A 728 -16.72 8.49 36.88
N THR A 729 -16.29 7.83 35.80
CA THR A 729 -16.96 7.91 34.50
C THR A 729 -18.22 7.03 34.44
N ALA A 730 -18.38 6.09 35.37
CA ALA A 730 -19.60 5.28 35.52
C ALA A 730 -20.76 6.05 36.20
N GLY A 731 -20.55 7.31 36.56
CA GLY A 731 -21.47 8.10 37.38
C GLY A 731 -21.25 7.89 38.89
N ASN A 732 -22.23 8.32 39.68
CA ASN A 732 -22.16 8.25 41.14
C ASN A 732 -22.45 6.83 41.64
N TRP A 733 -21.39 6.04 41.86
CA TRP A 733 -21.47 4.77 42.58
C TRP A 733 -22.01 4.97 44.01
N PRO A 734 -23.05 4.22 44.43
CA PRO A 734 -23.38 4.06 45.84
C PRO A 734 -22.21 3.37 46.56
N LEU A 735 -21.74 3.98 47.66
CA LEU A 735 -20.46 3.61 48.26
C LEU A 735 -20.51 2.25 48.97
N GLU A 736 -21.62 1.96 49.66
CA GLU A 736 -21.82 0.71 50.41
C GLU A 736 -21.89 -0.49 49.44
N GLU A 737 -22.70 -0.38 48.39
CA GLU A 737 -22.79 -1.37 47.31
C GLU A 737 -21.45 -1.56 46.58
N ALA A 738 -20.72 -0.48 46.31
CA ALA A 738 -19.42 -0.56 45.67
C ALA A 738 -18.36 -1.23 46.57
N GLN A 739 -18.36 -0.95 47.88
CA GLN A 739 -17.51 -1.61 48.86
C GLN A 739 -17.86 -3.11 48.99
N LEU A 740 -19.15 -3.44 49.08
CA LEU A 740 -19.62 -4.83 49.13
C LEU A 740 -19.18 -5.62 47.89
N LEU A 741 -19.30 -5.03 46.70
CA LEU A 741 -18.81 -5.65 45.47
C LEU A 741 -17.28 -5.80 45.45
N ALA A 742 -16.54 -4.83 46.00
CA ALA A 742 -15.08 -4.90 46.07
C ALA A 742 -14.59 -5.99 47.04
N HIS A 743 -15.22 -6.13 48.20
CA HIS A 743 -14.96 -7.23 49.14
C HIS A 743 -15.29 -8.60 48.51
N LEU A 744 -16.42 -8.71 47.81
CA LEU A 744 -16.79 -9.93 47.08
C LEU A 744 -15.76 -10.28 46.00
N ALA A 745 -15.36 -9.30 45.20
CA ALA A 745 -14.36 -9.46 44.15
C ALA A 745 -12.97 -9.85 44.70
N ILE A 746 -12.56 -9.26 45.82
CA ILE A 746 -11.33 -9.62 46.54
C ILE A 746 -11.37 -11.08 46.98
N ARG A 747 -12.49 -11.55 47.57
CA ARG A 747 -12.64 -12.95 47.98
C ARG A 747 -12.70 -13.92 46.79
N CYS A 748 -13.26 -13.51 45.65
CA CYS A 748 -13.18 -14.30 44.41
C CYS A 748 -11.73 -14.50 43.95
N CYS A 749 -10.85 -13.52 44.20
CA CYS A 749 -9.44 -13.52 43.83
C CYS A 749 -8.49 -14.02 44.94
N ASP A 750 -8.97 -14.83 45.90
CA ASP A 750 -8.09 -15.39 46.93
C ASP A 750 -7.09 -16.39 46.35
N THR A 751 -5.93 -16.56 47.01
CA THR A 751 -4.89 -17.51 46.60
C THR A 751 -5.27 -18.95 46.92
N GLN A 752 -6.10 -19.20 47.93
CA GLN A 752 -6.63 -20.52 48.24
C GLN A 752 -7.97 -20.75 47.54
N PRO A 753 -8.09 -21.74 46.62
CA PRO A 753 -9.35 -21.99 45.91
C PRO A 753 -10.55 -22.35 46.81
N LEU A 754 -10.29 -22.82 48.04
CA LEU A 754 -11.32 -23.23 49.00
C LEU A 754 -11.92 -22.06 49.82
N ASP A 755 -11.21 -20.93 49.93
CA ASP A 755 -11.68 -19.74 50.67
C ASP A 755 -12.50 -18.77 49.79
N ARG A 756 -12.55 -19.05 48.48
CA ARG A 756 -13.32 -18.31 47.48
C ARG A 756 -14.83 -18.62 47.61
N PRO A 757 -15.72 -17.60 47.44
CA PRO A 757 -17.15 -17.72 47.73
C PRO A 757 -17.91 -18.57 46.71
N ASP A 758 -18.95 -19.28 47.13
CA ASP A 758 -19.80 -20.04 46.20
C ASP A 758 -20.70 -19.12 45.35
N PHE A 759 -20.82 -19.46 44.06
CA PHE A 759 -21.59 -18.68 43.09
C PHE A 759 -23.06 -18.49 43.47
N VAL A 760 -23.71 -19.48 44.09
CA VAL A 760 -25.16 -19.46 44.36
C VAL A 760 -25.46 -18.93 45.76
N SER A 761 -24.74 -19.39 46.79
CA SER A 761 -25.06 -19.01 48.18
C SER A 761 -24.46 -17.67 48.62
N GLU A 762 -23.33 -17.24 48.04
CA GLU A 762 -22.59 -16.04 48.47
C GLU A 762 -22.50 -14.94 47.40
N ILE A 763 -22.28 -15.31 46.14
CA ILE A 763 -22.11 -14.31 45.05
C ILE A 763 -23.48 -13.84 44.53
N TRP A 764 -24.37 -14.76 44.17
CA TRP A 764 -25.69 -14.43 43.66
C TRP A 764 -26.60 -13.78 44.71
N SER A 765 -26.47 -14.17 45.99
CA SER A 765 -27.19 -13.56 47.11
C SER A 765 -26.82 -12.09 47.35
N VAL A 766 -25.65 -11.66 46.87
CA VAL A 766 -25.24 -10.24 46.80
C VAL A 766 -25.67 -9.62 45.46
N LEU A 767 -25.28 -10.19 44.32
CA LEU A 767 -25.47 -9.57 43.00
C LEU A 767 -26.94 -9.48 42.55
N GLY A 768 -27.79 -10.43 42.93
CA GLY A 768 -29.22 -10.44 42.59
C GLY A 768 -29.96 -9.22 43.16
N PRO A 769 -29.98 -9.03 44.50
CA PRO A 769 -30.58 -7.85 45.12
C PRO A 769 -30.00 -6.52 44.63
N MET A 770 -28.69 -6.44 44.35
CA MET A 770 -28.06 -5.24 43.80
C MET A 770 -28.59 -4.91 42.40
N ARG A 771 -28.70 -5.91 41.51
CA ARG A 771 -29.32 -5.76 40.17
C ARG A 771 -30.76 -5.28 40.29
N ASP A 772 -31.55 -5.87 41.19
CA ASP A 772 -32.97 -5.55 41.31
C ASP A 772 -33.20 -4.16 41.91
N SER A 773 -32.32 -3.71 42.82
CA SER A 773 -32.24 -2.31 43.27
C SER A 773 -31.96 -1.34 42.11
N CYS A 774 -31.03 -1.69 41.20
CA CYS A 774 -30.73 -0.88 40.01
C CYS A 774 -31.95 -0.72 39.09
N VAL A 775 -32.72 -1.79 38.86
CA VAL A 775 -33.93 -1.77 38.02
C VAL A 775 -35.01 -0.86 38.62
N ASN A 776 -35.24 -0.97 39.93
CA ASN A 776 -36.22 -0.13 40.62
C ASN A 776 -35.80 1.35 40.68
N SER A 777 -34.50 1.61 40.85
CA SER A 777 -33.94 2.97 40.89
C SER A 777 -33.96 3.70 39.54
N ALA A 778 -34.00 2.96 38.42
CA ALA A 778 -34.08 3.53 37.06
C ALA A 778 -35.49 4.05 36.69
N SER A 779 -36.46 3.96 37.60
CA SER A 779 -37.87 4.33 37.37
C SER A 779 -38.11 5.81 37.03
N CYS A 780 -37.13 6.69 37.26
CA CYS A 780 -37.18 8.12 36.91
C CYS A 780 -36.10 8.56 35.92
N LEU A 781 -36.17 8.08 34.67
CA LEU A 781 -36.02 8.92 33.46
C LEU A 781 -36.25 8.17 32.12
N GLU A 782 -35.99 6.86 32.05
CA GLU A 782 -36.11 6.06 30.80
C GLU A 782 -37.28 5.04 30.81
N ALA A 783 -38.21 5.18 31.75
CA ALA A 783 -39.30 4.23 32.02
C ALA A 783 -40.46 4.26 30.99
N LYS A 784 -40.15 4.35 29.69
CA LYS A 784 -41.12 4.20 28.58
C LYS A 784 -40.81 3.11 27.56
N GLU A 785 -39.58 2.61 27.45
CA GLU A 785 -39.23 1.53 26.50
C GLU A 785 -39.11 0.14 27.14
N LEU A 786 -38.91 0.07 28.46
CA LEU A 786 -38.77 -1.17 29.25
C LEU A 786 -40.07 -1.99 29.45
N ARG A 787 -41.01 -1.90 28.50
CA ARG A 787 -42.17 -2.80 28.34
C ARG A 787 -42.41 -3.25 26.89
N CYS A 788 -41.47 -3.03 25.97
CA CYS A 788 -41.58 -3.63 24.64
C CYS A 788 -41.39 -5.14 24.71
N ALA A 789 -42.32 -5.87 24.09
CA ALA A 789 -42.09 -7.27 23.71
C ALA A 789 -40.90 -7.36 22.73
N PRO A 790 -40.22 -8.52 22.63
CA PRO A 790 -39.26 -8.77 21.57
C PRO A 790 -39.82 -8.37 20.19
N SER A 791 -39.04 -7.62 19.40
CA SER A 791 -39.55 -6.94 18.19
C SER A 791 -40.09 -7.86 17.10
N HIS A 792 -39.77 -9.16 17.15
CA HIS A 792 -40.33 -10.19 16.28
C HIS A 792 -41.69 -10.75 16.74
N PHE A 793 -42.13 -10.43 17.97
CA PHE A 793 -43.50 -10.68 18.44
C PHE A 793 -44.47 -9.54 18.09
N VAL A 794 -43.94 -8.38 17.69
CA VAL A 794 -44.71 -7.17 17.38
C VAL A 794 -45.13 -7.19 15.90
N CYS A 795 -46.42 -6.98 15.63
CA CYS A 795 -46.94 -6.88 14.28
C CYS A 795 -46.39 -5.62 13.57
N PRO A 796 -45.80 -5.73 12.37
CA PRO A 796 -45.28 -4.56 11.69
C PRO A 796 -46.34 -3.52 11.27
N ILE A 797 -47.61 -3.92 11.13
CA ILE A 797 -48.71 -3.03 10.74
C ILE A 797 -49.32 -2.36 11.98
N PHE A 798 -49.74 -3.13 12.99
CA PHE A 798 -50.42 -2.61 14.18
C PHE A 798 -49.48 -2.09 15.27
N GLN A 799 -48.20 -2.46 15.25
CA GLN A 799 -47.22 -2.16 16.31
C GLN A 799 -47.60 -2.68 17.72
N GLU A 800 -48.50 -3.66 17.78
CA GLU A 800 -48.88 -4.44 18.97
C GLU A 800 -48.35 -5.87 18.92
N VAL A 801 -48.32 -6.58 20.05
CA VAL A 801 -47.98 -8.01 20.13
C VAL A 801 -49.03 -8.86 19.41
N MET A 802 -48.57 -9.73 18.49
CA MET A 802 -49.43 -10.60 17.68
C MET A 802 -50.16 -11.65 18.51
N LYS A 803 -51.43 -11.90 18.17
CA LYS A 803 -52.34 -12.87 18.82
C LYS A 803 -52.67 -14.04 17.87
N ASP A 804 -52.83 -13.79 16.58
CA ASP A 804 -52.93 -14.78 15.50
C ASP A 804 -51.84 -14.47 14.44
N PRO A 805 -50.57 -14.85 14.68
CA PRO A 805 -49.47 -14.49 13.77
C PRO A 805 -49.54 -15.30 12.46
N LEU A 806 -49.75 -14.63 11.32
CA LEU A 806 -49.80 -15.25 9.97
C LEU A 806 -48.62 -14.81 9.09
N ILE A 807 -48.04 -15.76 8.37
CA ILE A 807 -46.99 -15.55 7.35
C ILE A 807 -47.65 -15.23 6.01
N ALA A 808 -47.18 -14.18 5.32
CA ALA A 808 -47.57 -13.86 3.94
C ALA A 808 -46.49 -14.30 2.93
N ALA A 809 -46.77 -14.15 1.62
CA ALA A 809 -45.86 -14.58 0.54
C ALA A 809 -44.49 -13.88 0.50
N ASP A 810 -44.34 -12.76 1.22
CA ASP A 810 -43.05 -12.07 1.40
C ASP A 810 -42.17 -12.71 2.51
N GLY A 811 -42.67 -13.75 3.19
CA GLY A 811 -41.99 -14.41 4.30
C GLY A 811 -42.08 -13.67 5.64
N PHE A 812 -42.72 -12.50 5.69
CA PHE A 812 -42.93 -11.75 6.92
C PHE A 812 -44.17 -12.27 7.66
N THR A 813 -44.15 -12.15 8.98
CA THR A 813 -45.27 -12.51 9.87
C THR A 813 -45.98 -11.26 10.35
N TYR A 814 -47.31 -11.30 10.38
CA TYR A 814 -48.20 -10.18 10.69
C TYR A 814 -49.32 -10.64 11.62
N GLU A 815 -49.98 -9.73 12.34
CA GLU A 815 -51.26 -10.01 12.99
C GLU A 815 -52.30 -10.33 11.93
N ALA A 816 -53.11 -11.37 12.15
CA ALA A 816 -53.98 -11.91 11.13
C ALA A 816 -54.96 -10.88 10.57
N ASP A 817 -55.62 -10.12 11.44
CA ASP A 817 -56.62 -9.14 11.04
C ASP A 817 -55.97 -7.91 10.36
N ALA A 818 -54.71 -7.63 10.67
CA ALA A 818 -53.94 -6.57 10.02
C ALA A 818 -53.61 -6.92 8.56
N ILE A 819 -53.12 -8.14 8.32
CA ILE A 819 -52.76 -8.57 6.95
C ILE A 819 -53.98 -8.94 6.11
N ARG A 820 -55.04 -9.52 6.71
CA ARG A 820 -56.35 -9.70 6.06
C ARG A 820 -56.90 -8.33 5.62
N GLY A 821 -57.04 -7.37 6.54
CA GLY A 821 -57.56 -6.04 6.24
C GLY A 821 -56.74 -5.27 5.20
N TRP A 822 -55.42 -5.47 5.15
CA TRP A 822 -54.55 -4.90 4.11
C TRP A 822 -54.86 -5.46 2.72
N LEU A 823 -54.97 -6.79 2.59
CA LEU A 823 -55.27 -7.50 1.34
C LEU A 823 -56.72 -7.25 0.88
N ASP A 824 -57.68 -7.30 1.81
CA ASP A 824 -59.11 -7.04 1.55
C ASP A 824 -59.37 -5.58 1.12
N SER A 825 -58.49 -4.64 1.48
CA SER A 825 -58.47 -3.27 0.96
C SER A 825 -57.97 -3.15 -0.49
N GLY A 826 -57.65 -4.28 -1.15
CA GLY A 826 -57.25 -4.33 -2.56
C GLY A 826 -55.74 -4.19 -2.82
N HIS A 827 -54.89 -4.25 -1.80
CA HIS A 827 -53.43 -4.16 -1.96
C HIS A 827 -52.83 -5.52 -2.35
N ASP A 828 -52.09 -5.57 -3.45
CA ASP A 828 -51.39 -6.78 -3.93
C ASP A 828 -49.88 -6.78 -3.55
N ARG A 829 -49.50 -6.00 -2.54
CA ARG A 829 -48.11 -5.72 -2.15
C ARG A 829 -47.82 -6.00 -0.69
N SER A 830 -46.58 -6.38 -0.41
CA SER A 830 -46.00 -6.55 0.92
C SER A 830 -46.07 -5.25 1.72
N PRO A 831 -46.71 -5.22 2.91
CA PRO A 831 -46.65 -4.08 3.82
C PRO A 831 -45.23 -3.69 4.23
N MET A 832 -44.32 -4.67 4.37
CA MET A 832 -42.94 -4.46 4.82
C MET A 832 -41.97 -3.98 3.75
N THR A 833 -42.19 -4.35 2.48
CA THR A 833 -41.21 -4.11 1.40
C THR A 833 -41.76 -3.33 0.21
N ASN A 834 -43.09 -3.13 0.13
CA ASN A 834 -43.79 -2.54 -1.01
C ASN A 834 -43.54 -3.29 -2.35
N LEU A 835 -43.03 -4.52 -2.30
CA LEU A 835 -42.93 -5.42 -3.46
C LEU A 835 -44.27 -6.13 -3.68
N LYS A 836 -44.58 -6.51 -4.93
CA LYS A 836 -45.78 -7.29 -5.24
C LYS A 836 -45.67 -8.69 -4.61
N LEU A 837 -46.73 -9.15 -3.96
CA LEU A 837 -46.81 -10.50 -3.39
C LEU A 837 -47.02 -11.52 -4.52
N GLU A 838 -46.37 -12.68 -4.41
CA GLU A 838 -46.55 -13.78 -5.38
C GLU A 838 -47.95 -14.39 -5.29
N HIS A 839 -48.51 -14.48 -4.08
CA HIS A 839 -49.90 -14.87 -3.82
C HIS A 839 -50.44 -14.21 -2.54
N CYS A 840 -51.77 -14.10 -2.42
CA CYS A 840 -52.42 -13.58 -1.22
C CYS A 840 -52.70 -14.65 -0.14
N ASN A 841 -52.22 -15.89 -0.32
CA ASN A 841 -52.37 -16.95 0.68
C ASN A 841 -51.60 -16.61 1.96
N LEU A 842 -52.21 -16.90 3.12
CA LEU A 842 -51.67 -16.68 4.45
C LEU A 842 -51.52 -18.02 5.19
N VAL A 843 -50.42 -18.21 5.91
CA VAL A 843 -50.10 -19.47 6.61
C VAL A 843 -49.88 -19.19 8.11
N PRO A 844 -50.56 -19.88 9.05
CA PRO A 844 -50.36 -19.64 10.48
C PRO A 844 -48.94 -19.96 10.97
N ASN A 845 -48.34 -19.02 11.70
CA ASN A 845 -47.03 -19.16 12.31
C ASN A 845 -47.14 -19.73 13.73
N TYR A 846 -47.54 -21.00 13.83
CA TYR A 846 -47.72 -21.68 15.12
C TYR A 846 -46.45 -21.67 16.00
N ALA A 847 -45.25 -21.66 15.40
CA ALA A 847 -44.00 -21.56 16.14
C ALA A 847 -43.83 -20.21 16.85
N LEU A 848 -44.14 -19.11 16.15
CA LEU A 848 -44.13 -17.77 16.75
C LEU A 848 -45.25 -17.61 17.78
N LEU A 849 -46.43 -18.17 17.53
CA LEU A 849 -47.54 -18.16 18.49
C LEU A 849 -47.17 -18.84 19.80
N GLN A 850 -46.54 -20.02 19.77
CA GLN A 850 -46.07 -20.68 20.99
C GLN A 850 -44.99 -19.87 21.70
N ALA A 851 -44.02 -19.29 20.98
CA ALA A 851 -43.00 -18.42 21.58
C ALA A 851 -43.59 -17.17 22.27
N ILE A 852 -44.65 -16.58 21.70
CA ILE A 852 -45.40 -15.47 22.31
C ILE A 852 -46.14 -15.93 23.57
N LEU A 853 -46.80 -17.09 23.53
CA LEU A 853 -47.53 -17.66 24.66
C LEU A 853 -46.61 -18.10 25.81
N GLU A 854 -45.43 -18.63 25.51
CA GLU A 854 -44.39 -18.95 26.50
C GLU A 854 -43.85 -17.67 27.16
N TRP A 855 -43.61 -16.61 26.38
CA TRP A 855 -43.19 -15.31 26.91
C TRP A 855 -44.27 -14.66 27.79
N GLN A 856 -45.54 -14.76 27.39
CA GLN A 856 -46.71 -14.31 28.19
C GLN A 856 -46.97 -15.13 29.47
N GLN A 857 -46.24 -16.23 29.69
CA GLN A 857 -46.29 -17.03 30.92
C GLN A 857 -45.06 -16.83 31.82
N GLN A 858 -44.08 -16.05 31.38
CA GLN A 858 -42.83 -15.77 32.12
C GLN A 858 -42.81 -14.38 32.77
N TYR A 859 -43.89 -13.59 32.60
CA TYR A 859 -44.06 -12.20 33.05
C TYR A 859 -45.51 -11.91 33.47
#